data_AF-A0A183LU54-F1
#
_entry.id   AF-A0A183LU54-F1
#
_cell.length_a   1.000
_cell.length_b   1.000
_cell.length_c   1.000
_cell.angle_alpha   90.00
_cell.angle_beta   90.00
_cell.angle_gamma   90.00
#
_symmetry.space_group_name_H-M   'P 1'
#
loop_
_entity.id
_entity.type
_entity.pdbx_description
1 polymer ?
#
loop_
_entity_poly.entity_id
_entity_poly.type
_entity_poly.pdbx_seq_one_letter_code
_entity_poly.pdbx_strand_id
1 'polypeptide(L)'
;MSSDDTFRNSSQNILPYVDGVFIEPGVKESIDKIQVGSLDLSVFSCQSMNLEAIKLAQSFEYDSKSLESFLKRLISSLEVNMTLLLESIFASLEFESSDFFSEVIREVIKKMQEFTQFPSTDEDYFYYPEHVVEKDDCDFIFHFTFILRYLCCPVYRGKFHGLVVTCKSLRLMVPLTILTRIIHESAPPKKLFSFLPIFCKSTESFYNGLSIAMIYQSSDIDSAARYCVSSLKNALGTGIGHSPVILVQESTYKRFIGRIESLINLNTSAEELESYEKSEYPPFCADYIHEAISYANSVGAKILHYDQKIPNSPIIVYDITPSSIKVNGKSGPVAFVLCFRTVKESVSLLTYFIDHFNNHKLNRVNPTNYECAINIWQTDSNIIWQLFQMLLLSGVDNVFVNASSRQLAATMYTRLFEVNGSSCFPSDVSKTNNNGTLYKTLSTVISTARAAQVSSMTKGYELIQSEVSKDETLAGVLPKEDVFKYFMRYTSKFLGCSKKLFLTAKRQDTLLIPVAHLCIKPTGPIVLVINCKLLSEPKNCTFVLKLVFFILFAGNAVVLLLTNNDLIGEKNFLDNIKKIQKRLSVTSLICVHICTCPITELNSILSNLCEPLTVLNMDCVDVFTKDLPNHISNLFCLSKPVTLYWSTGCNVFS
;
A
#
# COMPACT_ATOMS: atom_id res chain seq x y z
N MET A 1 -16.07 1.37 38.70
CA MET A 1 -16.85 0.12 38.78
C MET A 1 -16.42 -0.74 37.60
N SER A 2 -16.21 -2.03 37.85
CA SER A 2 -15.26 -2.98 37.21
C SER A 2 -15.39 -3.21 35.70
N SER A 3 -14.26 -3.18 34.99
CA SER A 3 -14.12 -3.41 33.53
C SER A 3 -13.19 -4.59 33.16
N ASP A 4 -12.97 -5.57 34.04
CA ASP A 4 -11.92 -6.59 33.82
C ASP A 4 -12.40 -8.00 33.40
N ASP A 5 -13.71 -8.27 33.28
CA ASP A 5 -14.23 -9.65 33.21
C ASP A 5 -14.92 -10.09 31.90
N THR A 6 -15.12 -9.23 30.89
CA THR A 6 -15.91 -9.61 29.69
C THR A 6 -15.18 -10.62 28.77
N PHE A 7 -13.86 -10.52 28.64
CA PHE A 7 -13.07 -11.33 27.71
C PHE A 7 -12.02 -12.24 28.38
N ARG A 8 -11.66 -12.01 29.65
CA ARG A 8 -10.73 -12.89 30.36
C ARG A 8 -11.38 -14.26 30.59
N ASN A 9 -10.74 -15.33 30.11
CA ASN A 9 -11.19 -16.72 30.26
C ASN A 9 -12.56 -17.06 29.62
N SER A 10 -13.04 -16.27 28.65
CA SER A 10 -14.28 -16.58 27.92
C SER A 10 -13.98 -17.23 26.57
N SER A 11 -14.57 -18.43 26.33
CA SER A 11 -14.44 -19.14 25.06
C SER A 11 -15.16 -18.37 23.95
N GLN A 12 -14.41 -17.87 22.96
CA GLN A 12 -14.95 -17.16 21.80
C GLN A 12 -15.13 -18.11 20.62
N ASN A 13 -16.37 -18.25 20.17
CA ASN A 13 -16.70 -19.02 18.97
C ASN A 13 -16.52 -18.12 17.73
N ILE A 14 -15.59 -18.53 16.85
CA ILE A 14 -15.29 -17.83 15.60
C ILE A 14 -15.96 -18.61 14.47
N LEU A 15 -17.02 -18.02 13.92
CA LEU A 15 -17.85 -18.62 12.88
C LEU A 15 -17.67 -17.88 11.54
N PRO A 16 -17.68 -18.59 10.41
CA PRO A 16 -17.81 -17.98 9.10
C PRO A 16 -19.14 -17.24 8.97
N TYR A 17 -19.12 -16.12 8.24
CA TYR A 17 -20.30 -15.34 7.88
C TYR A 17 -20.41 -15.25 6.36
N VAL A 18 -21.46 -15.84 5.80
CA VAL A 18 -21.70 -15.88 4.35
C VAL A 18 -23.18 -15.69 4.08
N ASP A 19 -23.51 -14.94 3.03
CA ASP A 19 -24.89 -14.66 2.59
C ASP A 19 -25.83 -14.17 3.70
N GLY A 20 -25.31 -13.35 4.62
CA GLY A 20 -26.12 -12.74 5.67
C GLY A 20 -26.26 -13.56 6.95
N VAL A 21 -25.68 -14.76 7.03
CA VAL A 21 -25.81 -15.67 8.18
C VAL A 21 -24.47 -16.13 8.72
N PHE A 22 -24.40 -16.33 10.05
CA PHE A 22 -23.30 -17.06 10.68
C PHE A 22 -23.52 -18.56 10.49
N ILE A 23 -22.50 -19.25 10.01
CA ILE A 23 -22.58 -20.68 9.72
C ILE A 23 -22.12 -21.45 10.95
N GLU A 24 -23.04 -22.24 11.49
CA GLU A 24 -22.77 -23.14 12.60
C GLU A 24 -22.12 -24.45 12.09
N PRO A 25 -21.16 -25.02 12.85
CA PRO A 25 -20.49 -26.25 12.47
C PRO A 25 -21.47 -27.44 12.49
N GLY A 26 -21.44 -28.25 11.43
CA GLY A 26 -22.15 -29.52 11.37
C GLY A 26 -21.51 -30.59 12.26
N VAL A 27 -22.24 -31.69 12.51
CA VAL A 27 -21.87 -32.79 13.44
C VAL A 27 -20.51 -33.46 13.12
N LYS A 28 -19.95 -33.26 11.93
CA LYS A 28 -18.70 -33.88 11.46
C LYS A 28 -17.56 -32.89 11.17
N GLU A 29 -17.77 -31.61 11.43
CA GLU A 29 -16.80 -30.57 11.08
C GLU A 29 -15.86 -30.27 12.25
N SER A 30 -14.57 -30.06 11.95
CA SER A 30 -13.54 -29.83 12.97
C SER A 30 -13.57 -28.39 13.46
N ILE A 31 -13.62 -28.22 14.78
CA ILE A 31 -13.44 -26.93 15.46
C ILE A 31 -12.03 -26.94 16.05
N ASP A 32 -11.19 -25.99 15.64
CA ASP A 32 -9.85 -25.83 16.19
C ASP A 32 -9.92 -25.00 17.47
N LYS A 33 -9.43 -25.54 18.59
CA LYS A 33 -9.34 -24.83 19.87
C LYS A 33 -7.94 -24.30 20.10
N ILE A 34 -7.80 -22.99 20.24
CA ILE A 34 -6.49 -22.32 20.27
C ILE A 34 -6.54 -21.18 21.28
N GLN A 35 -5.49 -21.04 22.09
CA GLN A 35 -5.33 -19.90 22.98
C GLN A 35 -4.53 -18.80 22.27
N VAL A 36 -5.01 -17.55 22.35
CA VAL A 36 -4.38 -16.36 21.76
C VAL A 36 -4.38 -15.26 22.80
N GLY A 37 -3.22 -15.01 23.40
CA GLY A 37 -3.14 -14.13 24.56
C GLY A 37 -4.03 -14.63 25.70
N SER A 38 -4.87 -13.74 26.24
CA SER A 38 -5.87 -14.05 27.26
C SER A 38 -7.14 -14.76 26.76
N LEU A 39 -7.27 -15.03 25.45
CA LEU A 39 -8.49 -15.55 24.83
C LEU A 39 -8.39 -17.03 24.47
N ASP A 40 -9.45 -17.78 24.75
CA ASP A 40 -9.64 -19.14 24.25
C ASP A 40 -10.56 -19.11 23.02
N LEU A 41 -10.03 -19.46 21.85
CA LEU A 41 -10.75 -19.45 20.58
C LEU A 41 -11.22 -20.85 20.20
N SER A 42 -12.47 -20.94 19.75
CA SER A 42 -13.01 -22.10 19.04
C SER A 42 -13.29 -21.69 17.59
N VAL A 43 -12.38 -22.03 16.68
CA VAL A 43 -12.39 -21.57 15.28
C VAL A 43 -12.98 -22.64 14.37
N PHE A 44 -14.05 -22.28 13.67
CA PHE A 44 -14.59 -23.10 12.60
C PHE A 44 -14.00 -22.66 11.25
N SER A 45 -12.96 -23.36 10.80
CA SER A 45 -12.21 -23.03 9.59
C SER A 45 -12.88 -23.61 8.34
N CYS A 46 -13.32 -22.74 7.42
CA CYS A 46 -14.06 -23.14 6.21
C CYS A 46 -13.36 -22.73 4.91
N GLN A 47 -12.12 -23.20 4.72
CA GLN A 47 -11.36 -22.91 3.50
C GLN A 47 -12.08 -23.39 2.22
N SER A 48 -12.89 -24.45 2.32
CA SER A 48 -13.73 -24.98 1.22
C SER A 48 -14.80 -24.00 0.73
N MET A 49 -15.24 -23.07 1.58
CA MET A 49 -16.33 -22.12 1.26
C MET A 49 -15.85 -20.88 0.50
N ASN A 50 -14.54 -20.66 0.38
CA ASN A 50 -14.00 -19.45 -0.21
C ASN A 50 -14.50 -19.23 -1.65
N LEU A 51 -14.43 -20.27 -2.49
CA LEU A 51 -14.93 -20.20 -3.88
C LEU A 51 -16.42 -19.88 -3.98
N GLU A 52 -17.22 -20.34 -3.03
CA GLU A 52 -18.65 -20.07 -2.99
C GLU A 52 -18.93 -18.63 -2.55
N ALA A 53 -18.26 -18.16 -1.49
CA ALA A 53 -18.36 -16.78 -1.02
C ALA A 53 -17.98 -15.77 -2.11
N ILE A 54 -16.92 -16.07 -2.88
CA ILE A 54 -16.49 -15.25 -4.03
C ILE A 54 -17.60 -15.19 -5.09
N LYS A 55 -18.20 -16.33 -5.46
CA LYS A 55 -19.31 -16.37 -6.43
C LYS A 55 -20.52 -15.60 -5.94
N LEU A 56 -20.85 -15.68 -4.66
CA LEU A 56 -21.95 -14.92 -4.07
C LEU A 56 -21.67 -13.42 -4.13
N ALA A 57 -20.47 -12.98 -3.73
CA ALA A 57 -20.04 -11.60 -3.81
C ALA A 57 -20.06 -11.04 -5.26
N GLN A 58 -19.69 -11.85 -6.26
CA GLN A 58 -19.80 -11.50 -7.69
C GLN A 58 -21.23 -11.25 -8.15
N SER A 59 -22.21 -11.85 -7.47
CA SER A 59 -23.64 -11.72 -7.76
C SER A 59 -24.33 -10.67 -6.89
N PHE A 60 -23.57 -9.75 -6.29
CA PHE A 60 -24.10 -8.63 -5.53
C PHE A 60 -24.88 -7.67 -6.44
N GLU A 61 -26.11 -7.35 -6.05
CA GLU A 61 -26.97 -6.39 -6.73
C GLU A 61 -26.97 -5.08 -5.96
N TYR A 62 -26.51 -4.01 -6.60
CA TYR A 62 -26.43 -2.69 -5.98
C TYR A 62 -27.77 -1.96 -6.02
N ASP A 63 -28.22 -1.53 -4.85
CA ASP A 63 -29.28 -0.53 -4.67
C ASP A 63 -28.78 0.60 -3.78
N SER A 64 -28.72 1.82 -4.32
CA SER A 64 -28.13 2.97 -3.63
C SER A 64 -28.86 3.33 -2.34
N LYS A 65 -30.20 3.23 -2.31
CA LYS A 65 -31.00 3.54 -1.13
C LYS A 65 -30.81 2.53 -0.02
N SER A 66 -30.80 1.23 -0.37
CA SER A 66 -30.52 0.16 0.60
C SER A 66 -29.13 0.29 1.17
N LEU A 67 -28.13 0.61 0.34
CA LEU A 67 -26.76 0.82 0.80
C LEU A 67 -26.65 2.04 1.73
N GLU A 68 -27.18 3.20 1.34
CA GLU A 68 -27.16 4.41 2.18
C GLU A 68 -27.83 4.17 3.54
N SER A 69 -28.98 3.50 3.54
CA SER A 69 -29.71 3.13 4.76
C SER A 69 -28.90 2.20 5.67
N PHE A 70 -28.24 1.20 5.08
CA PHE A 70 -27.32 0.31 5.79
C PHE A 70 -26.14 1.07 6.39
N LEU A 71 -25.47 1.93 5.63
CA LEU A 71 -24.29 2.67 6.09
C LEU A 71 -24.62 3.59 7.27
N LYS A 72 -25.78 4.26 7.25
CA LYS A 72 -26.26 5.06 8.38
C LYS A 72 -26.45 4.22 9.65
N ARG A 73 -27.07 3.04 9.53
CA ARG A 73 -27.19 2.11 10.67
C ARG A 73 -25.82 1.63 11.15
N LEU A 74 -24.93 1.25 10.22
CA LEU A 74 -23.59 0.77 10.55
C LEU A 74 -22.78 1.81 11.31
N ILE A 75 -22.81 3.09 10.89
CA ILE A 75 -22.15 4.19 11.61
C ILE A 75 -22.66 4.28 13.06
N SER A 76 -23.98 4.29 13.27
CA SER A 76 -24.55 4.33 14.61
C SER A 76 -24.18 3.08 15.44
N SER A 77 -24.21 1.90 14.84
CA SER A 77 -23.85 0.64 15.52
C SER A 77 -22.37 0.60 15.91
N LEU A 78 -21.47 1.15 15.08
CA LEU A 78 -20.04 1.28 15.37
C LEU A 78 -19.78 2.22 16.56
N GLU A 79 -20.49 3.35 16.62
CA GLU A 79 -20.38 4.29 17.74
C GLU A 79 -20.87 3.67 19.06
N VAL A 80 -21.99 2.95 19.03
CA VAL A 80 -22.56 2.27 20.21
C VAL A 80 -21.67 1.13 20.71
N ASN A 81 -21.10 0.34 19.80
CA ASN A 81 -20.28 -0.83 20.13
C ASN A 81 -18.77 -0.52 20.22
N MET A 82 -18.39 0.76 20.25
CA MET A 82 -16.99 1.18 20.23
C MET A 82 -16.18 0.59 21.39
N THR A 83 -16.75 0.60 22.60
CA THR A 83 -16.11 0.05 23.80
C THR A 83 -15.87 -1.45 23.67
N LEU A 84 -16.88 -2.20 23.21
CA LEU A 84 -16.77 -3.65 22.99
C LEU A 84 -15.69 -3.99 21.95
N LEU A 85 -15.64 -3.20 20.86
CA LEU A 85 -14.63 -3.37 19.83
C LEU A 85 -13.23 -3.13 20.40
N LEU A 86 -13.02 -2.04 21.15
CA LEU A 86 -11.74 -1.73 21.80
C LEU A 86 -11.33 -2.84 22.78
N GLU A 87 -12.23 -3.29 23.66
CA GLU A 87 -11.98 -4.40 24.58
C GLU A 87 -11.52 -5.67 23.84
N SER A 88 -12.14 -5.99 22.71
CA SER A 88 -11.76 -7.15 21.90
C SER A 88 -10.37 -7.02 21.25
N ILE A 89 -10.00 -5.81 20.82
CA ILE A 89 -8.67 -5.51 20.27
C ILE A 89 -7.62 -5.68 21.36
N PHE A 90 -7.87 -5.12 22.54
CA PHE A 90 -6.98 -5.24 23.68
C PHE A 90 -6.77 -6.67 24.14
N ALA A 91 -7.84 -7.43 24.30
CA ALA A 91 -7.76 -8.82 24.74
C ALA A 91 -6.96 -9.70 23.74
N SER A 92 -7.02 -9.37 22.44
CA SER A 92 -6.36 -10.15 21.39
C SER A 92 -4.93 -9.70 21.09
N LEU A 93 -4.62 -8.40 21.23
CA LEU A 93 -3.32 -7.84 20.90
C LEU A 93 -2.42 -7.60 22.12
N GLU A 94 -2.94 -7.40 23.32
CA GLU A 94 -2.23 -7.28 24.62
C GLU A 94 -1.17 -6.16 24.78
N PHE A 95 -0.61 -5.61 23.69
CA PHE A 95 0.52 -4.68 23.72
C PHE A 95 0.18 -3.26 23.24
N GLU A 96 -1.10 -3.01 22.98
CA GLU A 96 -1.61 -1.85 22.25
C GLU A 96 -2.35 -0.85 23.14
N SER A 97 -2.40 0.44 22.75
CA SER A 97 -2.98 1.53 23.56
C SER A 97 -4.41 1.92 23.15
N SER A 98 -5.38 1.89 24.09
CA SER A 98 -6.82 2.23 23.88
C SER A 98 -7.00 3.53 23.16
N ASP A 99 -6.29 4.55 23.66
CA ASP A 99 -6.63 5.93 23.41
C ASP A 99 -6.32 6.27 21.97
N PHE A 100 -5.19 5.75 21.46
CA PHE A 100 -4.83 5.88 20.06
C PHE A 100 -5.82 5.16 19.13
N PHE A 101 -6.19 3.90 19.42
CA PHE A 101 -7.17 3.17 18.61
C PHE A 101 -8.54 3.85 18.60
N SER A 102 -8.98 4.34 19.76
CA SER A 102 -10.24 5.07 19.90
C SER A 102 -10.26 6.33 19.03
N GLU A 103 -9.20 7.14 19.08
CA GLU A 103 -9.07 8.34 18.26
C GLU A 103 -9.12 8.02 16.76
N VAL A 104 -8.38 7.01 16.30
CA VAL A 104 -8.34 6.65 14.87
C VAL A 104 -9.67 6.06 14.41
N ILE A 105 -10.31 5.19 15.18
CA ILE A 105 -11.62 4.62 14.84
C ILE A 105 -12.65 5.74 14.68
N ARG A 106 -12.67 6.75 15.56
CA ARG A 106 -13.59 7.90 15.43
C ARG A 106 -13.35 8.68 14.15
N GLU A 107 -12.11 8.93 13.77
CA GLU A 107 -11.81 9.64 12.53
C GLU A 107 -12.20 8.81 11.30
N VAL A 108 -12.04 7.48 11.34
CA VAL A 108 -12.53 6.57 10.29
C VAL A 108 -14.05 6.61 10.17
N ILE A 109 -14.78 6.57 11.29
CA ILE A 109 -16.25 6.68 11.31
C ILE A 109 -16.69 8.03 10.74
N LYS A 110 -16.01 9.12 11.09
CA LYS A 110 -16.27 10.46 10.54
C LYS A 110 -16.06 10.50 9.02
N LYS A 111 -14.98 9.91 8.51
CA LYS A 111 -14.73 9.78 7.05
C LYS A 111 -15.83 8.96 6.38
N MET A 112 -16.28 7.89 7.01
CA MET A 112 -17.41 7.08 6.55
C MET A 112 -18.69 7.93 6.43
N GLN A 113 -18.98 8.77 7.43
CA GLN A 113 -20.12 9.71 7.40
C GLN A 113 -20.03 10.68 6.22
N GLU A 114 -18.85 11.26 5.95
CA GLU A 114 -18.62 12.15 4.80
C GLU A 114 -18.96 11.43 3.47
N PHE A 115 -18.61 10.14 3.34
CA PHE A 115 -18.93 9.33 2.15
C PHE A 115 -20.41 9.03 1.97
N THR A 116 -21.17 8.81 3.06
CA THR A 116 -22.62 8.57 2.95
C THR A 116 -23.40 9.75 2.40
N GLN A 117 -22.90 10.98 2.56
CA GLN A 117 -23.57 12.21 2.13
C GLN A 117 -23.30 12.53 0.66
N PHE A 118 -22.18 12.03 0.12
CA PHE A 118 -21.76 12.25 -1.26
C PHE A 118 -21.39 10.90 -1.90
N PRO A 119 -22.39 10.04 -2.22
CA PRO A 119 -22.09 8.81 -2.94
C PRO A 119 -21.43 9.16 -4.26
N SER A 120 -20.13 8.85 -4.37
CA SER A 120 -19.36 9.06 -5.58
C SER A 120 -20.01 8.22 -6.68
N THR A 121 -20.71 8.90 -7.59
CA THR A 121 -21.30 8.29 -8.79
C THR A 121 -20.25 7.95 -9.84
N ASP A 122 -18.97 8.27 -9.58
CA ASP A 122 -17.86 7.86 -10.43
C ASP A 122 -17.52 6.38 -10.21
N GLU A 123 -17.68 5.60 -11.27
CA GLU A 123 -17.48 4.14 -11.39
C GLU A 123 -16.00 3.69 -11.26
N ASP A 124 -15.14 4.51 -10.65
CA ASP A 124 -13.68 4.46 -10.78
C ASP A 124 -12.96 3.82 -9.57
N TYR A 125 -13.66 2.98 -8.80
CA TYR A 125 -13.09 2.36 -7.61
C TYR A 125 -12.67 0.90 -7.89
N PHE A 126 -11.43 0.57 -7.52
CA PHE A 126 -10.79 -0.72 -7.80
C PHE A 126 -10.21 -1.31 -6.52
N TYR A 127 -11.06 -1.72 -5.58
CA TYR A 127 -10.60 -2.62 -4.52
C TYR A 127 -10.84 -4.06 -4.93
N TYR A 128 -9.83 -4.90 -4.76
CA TYR A 128 -10.01 -6.32 -4.98
C TYR A 128 -11.05 -6.84 -3.97
N PRO A 129 -12.07 -7.57 -4.44
CA PRO A 129 -13.19 -7.98 -3.60
C PRO A 129 -12.82 -9.09 -2.62
N GLU A 130 -11.60 -9.64 -2.66
CA GLU A 130 -11.11 -10.59 -1.66
C GLU A 130 -10.02 -9.92 -0.83
N HIS A 131 -10.29 -9.68 0.44
CA HIS A 131 -9.33 -9.09 1.36
C HIS A 131 -8.73 -10.16 2.26
N VAL A 132 -7.42 -10.37 2.17
CA VAL A 132 -6.73 -11.43 2.92
C VAL A 132 -5.96 -10.81 4.09
N VAL A 133 -6.33 -11.20 5.31
CA VAL A 133 -5.59 -10.92 6.54
C VAL A 133 -4.61 -12.06 6.78
N GLU A 134 -3.31 -11.78 6.75
CA GLU A 134 -2.25 -12.79 6.83
C GLU A 134 -2.02 -13.29 8.26
N LYS A 135 -1.41 -14.47 8.41
CA LYS A 135 -1.36 -15.22 9.69
C LYS A 135 -0.75 -14.47 10.88
N ASP A 136 0.27 -13.67 10.62
CA ASP A 136 1.02 -12.95 11.66
C ASP A 136 0.67 -11.45 11.69
N ASP A 137 -0.32 -11.02 10.91
CA ASP A 137 -0.75 -9.63 10.87
C ASP A 137 -1.47 -9.24 12.17
N CYS A 138 -1.10 -8.11 12.75
CA CYS A 138 -1.70 -7.52 13.95
C CYS A 138 -2.32 -6.15 13.68
N ASP A 139 -2.33 -5.65 12.44
CA ASP A 139 -2.81 -4.31 12.10
C ASP A 139 -4.35 -4.27 11.91
N PHE A 140 -5.09 -4.35 13.02
CA PHE A 140 -6.55 -4.32 13.00
C PHE A 140 -7.10 -3.08 12.29
N ILE A 141 -6.53 -1.90 12.53
CA ILE A 141 -7.11 -0.64 12.02
C ILE A 141 -7.00 -0.54 10.52
N PHE A 142 -5.92 -1.03 9.93
CA PHE A 142 -5.82 -1.12 8.49
C PHE A 142 -6.98 -1.92 7.90
N HIS A 143 -7.22 -3.13 8.44
CA HIS A 143 -8.28 -4.00 7.93
C HIS A 143 -9.68 -3.45 8.22
N PHE A 144 -9.91 -2.90 9.42
CA PHE A 144 -11.14 -2.21 9.78
C PHE A 144 -11.45 -1.10 8.78
N THR A 145 -10.48 -0.23 8.52
CA THR A 145 -10.65 0.90 7.62
C THR A 145 -10.87 0.45 6.18
N PHE A 146 -10.13 -0.55 5.70
CA PHE A 146 -10.31 -1.15 4.38
C PHE A 146 -11.74 -1.71 4.21
N ILE A 147 -12.22 -2.50 5.19
CA ILE A 147 -13.56 -3.10 5.15
C ILE A 147 -14.62 -2.01 5.08
N LEU A 148 -14.58 -1.02 5.99
CA LEU A 148 -15.57 0.06 5.99
C LEU A 148 -15.51 0.89 4.71
N ARG A 149 -14.32 1.13 4.19
CA ARG A 149 -14.11 1.82 2.91
C ARG A 149 -14.77 1.06 1.76
N TYR A 150 -14.53 -0.23 1.65
CA TYR A 150 -15.12 -1.06 0.62
C TYR A 150 -16.65 -1.09 0.73
N LEU A 151 -17.19 -1.21 1.95
CA LEU A 151 -18.64 -1.21 2.16
C LEU A 151 -19.31 0.11 1.74
N CYS A 152 -18.60 1.24 1.82
CA CYS A 152 -19.09 2.50 1.27
C CYS A 152 -19.16 2.51 -0.26
N CYS A 153 -18.22 1.81 -0.92
CA CYS A 153 -18.05 1.82 -2.37
C CYS A 153 -17.73 0.41 -2.92
N PRO A 154 -18.73 -0.50 -2.99
CA PRO A 154 -18.52 -1.91 -3.33
C PRO A 154 -18.38 -2.10 -4.85
N VAL A 155 -17.32 -1.58 -5.44
CA VAL A 155 -17.05 -1.61 -6.89
C VAL A 155 -15.69 -2.24 -7.17
N TYR A 156 -15.67 -3.15 -8.14
CA TYR A 156 -14.47 -3.75 -8.69
C TYR A 156 -14.54 -3.79 -10.21
N ARG A 157 -13.55 -3.17 -10.88
CA ARG A 157 -13.46 -3.10 -12.36
C ARG A 157 -14.75 -2.58 -13.03
N GLY A 158 -15.32 -1.52 -12.44
CA GLY A 158 -16.56 -0.89 -12.96
C GLY A 158 -17.83 -1.72 -12.74
N LYS A 159 -17.79 -2.80 -11.95
CA LYS A 159 -18.96 -3.60 -11.58
C LYS A 159 -19.14 -3.61 -10.07
N PHE A 160 -20.39 -3.55 -9.63
CA PHE A 160 -20.69 -3.75 -8.22
C PHE A 160 -20.34 -5.18 -7.79
N HIS A 161 -19.68 -5.30 -6.65
CA HIS A 161 -19.18 -6.57 -6.14
C HIS A 161 -19.12 -6.55 -4.61
N GLY A 162 -19.56 -7.62 -3.94
CA GLY A 162 -19.42 -7.77 -2.49
C GLY A 162 -17.97 -7.98 -2.03
N LEU A 163 -17.70 -7.82 -0.75
CA LEU A 163 -16.40 -8.07 -0.13
C LEU A 163 -16.36 -9.45 0.52
N VAL A 164 -15.29 -10.20 0.28
CA VAL A 164 -14.95 -11.43 0.99
C VAL A 164 -13.68 -11.19 1.81
N VAL A 165 -13.79 -11.19 3.13
CA VAL A 165 -12.64 -11.07 4.03
C VAL A 165 -12.21 -12.46 4.47
N THR A 166 -10.98 -12.85 4.14
CA THR A 166 -10.36 -14.10 4.59
C THR A 166 -9.38 -13.79 5.71
N CYS A 167 -9.57 -14.35 6.91
CA CYS A 167 -8.72 -14.08 8.06
C CYS A 167 -7.89 -15.29 8.48
N LYS A 168 -6.57 -15.20 8.29
CA LYS A 168 -5.58 -16.17 8.78
C LYS A 168 -4.97 -15.76 10.12
N SER A 169 -5.02 -14.48 10.49
CA SER A 169 -4.48 -13.98 11.77
C SER A 169 -5.36 -14.36 12.94
N LEU A 170 -4.85 -15.24 13.79
CA LEU A 170 -5.51 -15.63 15.02
C LEU A 170 -5.77 -14.43 15.96
N ARG A 171 -4.84 -13.47 16.00
CA ARG A 171 -4.93 -12.26 16.84
C ARG A 171 -5.98 -11.27 16.34
N LEU A 172 -6.38 -11.35 15.07
CA LEU A 172 -7.40 -10.48 14.49
C LEU A 172 -8.77 -11.15 14.34
N MET A 173 -8.88 -12.46 14.56
CA MET A 173 -10.13 -13.20 14.40
C MET A 173 -11.25 -12.68 15.31
N VAL A 174 -10.98 -12.45 16.60
CA VAL A 174 -11.98 -11.93 17.55
C VAL A 174 -12.45 -10.52 17.18
N PRO A 175 -11.56 -9.50 17.05
CA PRO A 175 -12.01 -8.15 16.74
C PRO A 175 -12.70 -8.07 15.36
N LEU A 176 -12.28 -8.86 14.37
CA LEU A 176 -12.98 -8.95 13.08
C LEU A 176 -14.34 -9.68 13.18
N THR A 177 -14.48 -10.64 14.09
CA THR A 177 -15.77 -11.28 14.38
C THR A 177 -16.74 -10.30 15.04
N ILE A 178 -16.26 -9.48 15.99
CA ILE A 178 -17.06 -8.41 16.59
C ILE A 178 -17.48 -7.39 15.53
N LEU A 179 -16.56 -6.94 14.67
CA LEU A 179 -16.90 -6.09 13.53
C LEU A 179 -17.96 -6.73 12.61
N THR A 180 -17.84 -8.02 12.34
CA THR A 180 -18.79 -8.78 11.51
C THR A 180 -20.19 -8.82 12.15
N ARG A 181 -20.28 -8.98 13.48
CA ARG A 181 -21.57 -8.90 14.21
C ARG A 181 -22.19 -7.52 14.10
N ILE A 182 -21.40 -6.46 14.28
CA ILE A 182 -21.86 -5.07 14.11
C ILE A 182 -22.37 -4.83 12.68
N ILE A 183 -21.67 -5.34 11.67
CA ILE A 183 -22.10 -5.29 10.26
C ILE A 183 -23.43 -6.04 10.08
N HIS A 184 -23.54 -7.27 10.59
CA HIS A 184 -24.75 -8.09 10.50
C HIS A 184 -25.97 -7.43 11.15
N GLU A 185 -25.83 -6.92 12.38
CA GLU A 185 -26.88 -6.21 13.13
C GLU A 185 -27.36 -4.95 12.41
N SER A 186 -26.48 -4.36 11.59
CA SER A 186 -26.82 -3.20 10.75
C SER A 186 -27.62 -3.59 9.49
N ALA A 187 -27.91 -4.87 9.30
CA ALA A 187 -28.67 -5.44 8.18
C ALA A 187 -28.08 -5.03 6.82
N PRO A 188 -26.93 -5.62 6.42
CA PRO A 188 -26.30 -5.31 5.15
C PRO A 188 -27.14 -5.84 4.00
N PRO A 189 -27.09 -5.20 2.80
CA PRO A 189 -27.58 -5.80 1.58
C PRO A 189 -27.05 -7.23 1.39
N LYS A 190 -27.88 -8.12 0.84
CA LYS A 190 -27.49 -9.51 0.60
C LYS A 190 -26.22 -9.57 -0.24
N LYS A 191 -25.31 -10.50 0.10
CA LYS A 191 -24.04 -10.74 -0.60
C LYS A 191 -23.04 -9.57 -0.61
N LEU A 192 -23.29 -8.48 0.12
CA LEU A 192 -22.37 -7.35 0.20
C LEU A 192 -21.08 -7.68 0.96
N PHE A 193 -21.17 -8.52 1.99
CA PHE A 193 -20.06 -8.83 2.89
C PHE A 193 -20.04 -10.31 3.25
N SER A 194 -18.85 -10.89 3.33
CA SER A 194 -18.59 -12.23 3.85
C SER A 194 -17.29 -12.22 4.64
N PHE A 195 -17.25 -12.98 5.73
CA PHE A 195 -16.07 -13.14 6.58
C PHE A 195 -15.77 -14.63 6.75
N LEU A 196 -14.54 -15.03 6.41
CA LEU A 196 -14.08 -16.41 6.41
C LEU A 196 -12.84 -16.54 7.30
N PRO A 197 -12.97 -17.05 8.53
CA PRO A 197 -11.82 -17.45 9.33
C PRO A 197 -11.17 -18.68 8.69
N ILE A 198 -9.85 -18.63 8.49
CA ILE A 198 -9.05 -19.73 7.98
C ILE A 198 -7.96 -20.03 8.98
N PHE A 199 -8.03 -21.20 9.60
CA PHE A 199 -6.92 -21.72 10.38
C PHE A 199 -5.86 -22.31 9.46
N CYS A 200 -4.69 -21.66 9.38
CA CYS A 200 -3.59 -22.13 8.55
C CYS A 200 -2.33 -22.47 9.36
N LYS A 201 -1.86 -23.72 9.26
CA LYS A 201 -0.59 -24.15 9.87
C LYS A 201 0.66 -23.71 9.09
N SER A 202 0.52 -23.19 7.87
CA SER A 202 1.67 -22.79 7.04
C SER A 202 2.54 -21.72 7.71
N THR A 203 3.82 -21.70 7.34
CA THR A 203 4.86 -20.80 7.87
C THR A 203 5.12 -19.56 7.01
N GLU A 204 4.41 -19.39 5.89
CA GLU A 204 4.59 -18.22 5.03
C GLU A 204 3.74 -17.06 5.56
N SER A 205 4.40 -16.11 6.23
CA SER A 205 3.85 -14.79 6.52
C SER A 205 4.36 -13.76 5.53
N PHE A 206 3.50 -12.77 5.26
CA PHE A 206 3.81 -11.66 4.37
C PHE A 206 3.68 -10.38 5.16
N TYR A 207 4.73 -9.55 5.05
CA TYR A 207 4.83 -8.29 5.73
C TYR A 207 3.98 -7.22 5.01
N ASN A 208 3.25 -6.44 5.79
CA ASN A 208 2.35 -5.39 5.32
C ASN A 208 2.84 -4.01 5.82
N GLY A 209 3.05 -3.05 4.90
CA GLY A 209 3.24 -1.62 5.20
C GLY A 209 4.58 -1.20 5.85
N LEU A 210 5.46 -0.55 5.07
CA LEU A 210 6.78 -0.10 5.55
C LEU A 210 6.90 1.42 5.51
N SER A 211 7.37 1.98 6.62
CA SER A 211 7.89 3.33 6.69
C SER A 211 9.41 3.31 6.75
N ILE A 212 10.09 4.32 6.21
CA ILE A 212 11.52 4.53 6.39
C ILE A 212 11.73 5.87 7.09
N ALA A 213 12.46 5.86 8.20
CA ALA A 213 12.82 7.09 8.90
C ALA A 213 14.13 7.65 8.33
N MET A 214 14.16 8.94 8.02
CA MET A 214 15.37 9.63 7.56
C MET A 214 15.69 10.80 8.48
N ILE A 215 16.85 10.77 9.12
CA ILE A 215 17.22 11.69 10.19
C ILE A 215 18.44 12.51 9.78
N TYR A 216 18.23 13.82 9.60
CA TYR A 216 19.26 14.76 9.18
C TYR A 216 19.87 15.51 10.35
N GLN A 217 21.00 16.18 10.12
CA GLN A 217 21.79 16.84 11.15
C GLN A 217 20.99 17.84 12.00
N SER A 218 20.09 18.58 11.37
CA SER A 218 19.26 19.65 11.91
C SER A 218 17.94 19.16 12.53
N SER A 219 17.73 17.84 12.60
CA SER A 219 16.55 17.25 13.23
C SER A 219 16.48 17.55 14.73
N ASP A 220 15.27 17.61 15.28
CA ASP A 220 15.07 17.34 16.70
C ASP A 220 15.28 15.85 16.99
N ILE A 221 16.46 15.53 17.52
CA ILE A 221 16.89 14.16 17.80
C ILE A 221 16.02 13.50 18.86
N ASP A 222 15.47 14.25 19.83
CA ASP A 222 14.62 13.66 20.86
C ASP A 222 13.33 13.14 20.25
N SER A 223 12.64 14.01 19.51
CA SER A 223 11.40 13.66 18.83
C SER A 223 11.60 12.56 17.78
N ALA A 224 12.70 12.61 17.02
CA ALA A 224 13.03 11.58 16.03
C ALA A 224 13.30 10.21 16.69
N ALA A 225 14.02 10.18 17.81
CA ALA A 225 14.29 8.94 18.54
C ALA A 225 13.01 8.37 19.18
N ARG A 226 12.15 9.22 19.76
CA ARG A 226 10.84 8.81 20.29
C ARG A 226 9.94 8.25 19.20
N TYR A 227 9.92 8.86 18.01
CA TYR A 227 9.21 8.33 16.85
C TYR A 227 9.70 6.93 16.49
N CYS A 228 11.02 6.75 16.35
CA CYS A 228 11.59 5.47 15.95
C CYS A 228 11.21 4.37 16.95
N VAL A 229 11.43 4.59 18.26
CA VAL A 229 11.08 3.63 19.32
C VAL A 229 9.58 3.33 19.33
N SER A 230 8.73 4.36 19.19
CA SER A 230 7.27 4.19 19.20
C SER A 230 6.76 3.45 17.96
N SER A 231 7.37 3.68 16.79
CA SER A 231 6.99 3.01 15.54
C SER A 231 7.24 1.49 15.57
N LEU A 232 8.21 1.04 16.34
CA LEU A 232 8.53 -0.39 16.49
C LEU A 232 7.54 -1.11 17.42
N LYS A 233 6.95 -0.38 18.36
CA LYS A 233 5.96 -0.93 19.29
C LYS A 233 4.58 -1.07 18.65
N ASN A 234 4.25 -0.24 17.67
CA ASN A 234 2.94 -0.24 17.00
C ASN A 234 2.64 -1.57 16.30
N ALA A 235 1.51 -2.18 16.66
CA ALA A 235 1.04 -3.50 16.24
C ALA A 235 2.15 -4.56 16.22
N LEU A 236 2.99 -4.60 17.26
CA LEU A 236 4.13 -5.53 17.34
C LEU A 236 5.12 -5.45 16.17
N GLY A 237 5.16 -4.32 15.47
CA GLY A 237 5.98 -4.13 14.27
C GLY A 237 5.34 -4.64 12.97
N THR A 238 4.04 -4.93 12.96
CA THR A 238 3.26 -5.20 11.74
C THR A 238 2.43 -3.99 11.29
N GLY A 239 2.36 -2.94 12.12
CA GLY A 239 1.44 -1.83 11.91
C GLY A 239 1.88 -0.88 10.81
N ILE A 240 0.92 -0.23 10.16
CA ILE A 240 1.19 0.84 9.21
C ILE A 240 2.05 1.91 9.89
N GLY A 241 3.17 2.26 9.27
CA GLY A 241 4.13 3.21 9.83
C GLY A 241 5.26 2.62 10.67
N HIS A 242 5.32 1.30 10.84
CA HIS A 242 6.50 0.61 11.35
C HIS A 242 7.73 0.96 10.51
N SER A 243 8.82 1.35 11.17
CA SER A 243 10.06 1.77 10.52
C SER A 243 11.21 0.81 10.80
N PRO A 244 11.36 -0.29 10.03
CA PRO A 244 12.42 -1.27 10.25
C PRO A 244 13.77 -0.80 9.74
N VAL A 245 13.80 0.24 8.89
CA VAL A 245 15.05 0.87 8.42
C VAL A 245 15.03 2.34 8.83
N ILE A 246 16.09 2.74 9.51
CA ILE A 246 16.31 4.11 9.99
C ILE A 246 17.63 4.60 9.39
N LEU A 247 17.56 5.61 8.53
CA LEU A 247 18.71 6.26 7.93
C LEU A 247 19.07 7.50 8.76
N VAL A 248 20.33 7.62 9.19
CA VAL A 248 20.78 8.72 10.06
C VAL A 248 22.04 9.37 9.49
N GLN A 249 22.07 10.70 9.48
CA GLN A 249 23.24 11.44 9.02
C GLN A 249 24.44 11.24 9.98
N GLU A 250 25.61 10.99 9.42
CA GLU A 250 26.85 10.64 10.15
C GLU A 250 27.20 11.60 11.28
N SER A 251 27.00 12.91 11.06
CA SER A 251 27.23 13.96 12.05
C SER A 251 26.42 13.81 13.34
N THR A 252 25.25 13.16 13.25
CA THR A 252 24.27 13.06 14.34
C THR A 252 24.10 11.64 14.86
N TYR A 253 24.61 10.64 14.12
CA TYR A 253 24.48 9.21 14.42
C TYR A 253 24.75 8.85 15.89
N LYS A 254 25.90 9.24 16.44
CA LYS A 254 26.25 8.91 17.84
C LYS A 254 25.27 9.48 18.86
N ARG A 255 24.84 10.74 18.66
CA ARG A 255 23.88 11.42 19.55
C ARG A 255 22.50 10.77 19.46
N PHE A 256 22.11 10.34 18.27
CA PHE A 256 20.86 9.63 18.04
C PHE A 256 20.84 8.26 18.71
N ILE A 257 21.88 7.44 18.52
CA ILE A 257 22.00 6.12 19.17
C ILE A 257 21.98 6.25 20.69
N GLY A 258 22.77 7.17 21.26
CA GLY A 258 22.76 7.40 22.71
C GLY A 258 21.40 7.87 23.24
N ARG A 259 20.60 8.58 22.42
CA ARG A 259 19.24 8.98 22.82
C ARG A 259 18.27 7.80 22.75
N ILE A 260 18.34 6.95 21.73
CA ILE A 260 17.55 5.71 21.67
C ILE A 260 17.84 4.82 22.87
N GLU A 261 19.12 4.60 23.19
CA GLU A 261 19.54 3.82 24.35
C GLU A 261 18.94 4.39 25.64
N SER A 262 19.03 5.70 25.82
CA SER A 262 18.40 6.40 26.94
C SER A 262 16.87 6.19 26.98
N LEU A 263 16.16 6.27 25.85
CA LEU A 263 14.70 6.07 25.81
C LEU A 263 14.27 4.63 26.07
N ILE A 264 15.05 3.65 25.59
CA ILE A 264 14.83 2.23 25.88
C ILE A 264 15.02 1.99 27.39
N ASN A 265 16.00 2.66 28.00
CA ASN A 265 16.33 2.52 29.42
C ASN A 265 15.44 3.35 30.38
N LEU A 266 14.85 4.47 29.94
CA LEU A 266 14.12 5.45 30.76
C LEU A 266 12.63 5.15 31.03
N ASN A 267 12.04 4.09 30.48
CA ASN A 267 10.63 3.72 30.77
C ASN A 267 10.44 3.14 32.20
N THR A 268 11.19 3.67 33.18
CA THR A 268 11.28 3.25 34.58
C THR A 268 10.68 4.28 35.53
N SER A 269 9.47 4.77 35.28
CA SER A 269 8.66 5.38 36.36
C SER A 269 7.72 4.31 36.92
N ALA A 270 7.97 3.94 38.18
CA ALA A 270 7.49 2.76 38.89
C ALA A 270 5.99 2.74 39.25
N GLU A 271 5.13 3.52 38.57
CA GLU A 271 3.69 3.59 38.87
C GLU A 271 2.81 2.89 37.81
N GLU A 272 3.35 2.55 36.64
CA GLU A 272 2.61 1.80 35.58
C GLU A 272 2.95 0.30 35.54
N LEU A 273 3.82 -0.17 36.46
CA LEU A 273 4.34 -1.55 36.46
C LEU A 273 3.40 -2.61 37.07
N GLU A 274 2.31 -2.21 37.73
CA GLU A 274 1.45 -3.16 38.46
C GLU A 274 0.32 -3.79 37.62
N SER A 275 0.02 -3.29 36.41
CA SER A 275 -1.12 -3.78 35.61
C SER A 275 -0.76 -4.57 34.35
N TYR A 276 0.48 -4.49 33.85
CA TYR A 276 0.91 -5.30 32.71
C TYR A 276 1.51 -6.61 33.22
N GLU A 277 0.67 -7.64 33.34
CA GLU A 277 1.14 -9.01 33.44
C GLU A 277 2.18 -9.27 32.34
N LYS A 278 3.22 -10.03 32.68
CA LYS A 278 4.37 -10.36 31.82
C LYS A 278 3.94 -11.17 30.60
N SER A 279 3.31 -10.56 29.60
CA SER A 279 3.04 -11.22 28.33
C SER A 279 4.34 -11.29 27.52
N GLU A 280 4.73 -12.50 27.14
CA GLU A 280 5.86 -12.77 26.25
C GLU A 280 5.47 -12.41 24.80
N TYR A 281 6.46 -12.03 23.97
CA TYR A 281 6.21 -11.84 22.55
C TYR A 281 5.60 -13.11 21.93
N PRO A 282 4.61 -12.99 21.02
CA PRO A 282 4.12 -14.13 20.29
C PRO A 282 5.25 -14.84 19.53
N PRO A 283 5.14 -16.16 19.28
CA PRO A 283 6.22 -16.97 18.71
C PRO A 283 6.83 -16.39 17.42
N PHE A 284 6.01 -15.85 16.52
CA PHE A 284 6.51 -15.26 15.27
C PHE A 284 7.44 -14.04 15.51
N CYS A 285 7.12 -13.19 16.49
CA CYS A 285 7.96 -12.07 16.90
C CYS A 285 9.24 -12.57 17.56
N ALA A 286 9.13 -13.53 18.48
CA ALA A 286 10.27 -14.10 19.20
C ALA A 286 11.27 -14.76 18.24
N ASP A 287 10.77 -15.57 17.30
CA ASP A 287 11.57 -16.24 16.28
C ASP A 287 12.31 -15.23 15.40
N TYR A 288 11.63 -14.16 14.96
CA TYR A 288 12.26 -13.11 14.16
C TYR A 288 13.29 -12.31 14.95
N ILE A 289 13.00 -11.97 16.21
CA ILE A 289 13.95 -11.31 17.11
C ILE A 289 15.21 -12.16 17.28
N HIS A 290 15.06 -13.47 17.56
CA HIS A 290 16.17 -14.39 17.70
C HIS A 290 17.00 -14.51 16.43
N GLU A 291 16.36 -14.60 15.26
CA GLU A 291 17.03 -14.61 13.96
C GLU A 291 17.81 -13.31 13.72
N ALA A 292 17.18 -12.16 13.96
CA ALA A 292 17.81 -10.85 13.77
C ALA A 292 19.02 -10.67 14.68
N ILE A 293 18.92 -11.05 15.96
CA ILE A 293 20.03 -11.01 16.92
C ILE A 293 21.16 -11.96 16.49
N SER A 294 20.83 -13.21 16.17
CA SER A 294 21.80 -14.22 15.73
C SER A 294 22.56 -13.73 14.48
N TYR A 295 21.83 -13.19 13.51
CA TYR A 295 22.40 -12.67 12.28
C TYR A 295 23.25 -11.41 12.53
N ALA A 296 22.77 -10.45 13.31
CA ALA A 296 23.51 -9.24 13.67
C ALA A 296 24.86 -9.58 14.33
N ASN A 297 24.87 -10.54 15.27
CA ASN A 297 26.09 -11.04 15.89
C ASN A 297 27.03 -11.69 14.87
N SER A 298 26.51 -12.45 13.90
CA SER A 298 27.32 -13.10 12.86
C SER A 298 28.05 -12.13 11.92
N VAL A 299 27.50 -10.93 11.71
CA VAL A 299 28.09 -9.88 10.86
C VAL A 299 28.86 -8.83 11.65
N GLY A 300 29.00 -8.99 12.98
CA GLY A 300 29.71 -8.06 13.86
C GLY A 300 28.97 -6.74 14.10
N ALA A 301 27.66 -6.69 13.86
CA ALA A 301 26.82 -5.54 14.18
C ALA A 301 26.61 -5.43 15.69
N LYS A 302 26.26 -4.23 16.15
CA LYS A 302 25.90 -3.99 17.56
C LYS A 302 24.38 -4.02 17.73
N ILE A 303 23.96 -4.40 18.93
CA ILE A 303 22.56 -4.58 19.27
C ILE A 303 22.29 -3.75 20.53
N LEU A 304 21.28 -2.88 20.48
CA LEU A 304 20.64 -2.33 21.67
C LEU A 304 19.37 -3.14 21.94
N HIS A 305 19.31 -3.72 23.13
CA HIS A 305 18.11 -4.29 23.71
C HIS A 305 18.07 -3.92 25.19
N TYR A 306 16.90 -3.99 25.82
CA TYR A 306 16.79 -3.73 27.25
C TYR A 306 17.35 -4.89 28.08
N ASP A 307 17.89 -4.59 29.26
CA ASP A 307 18.46 -5.58 30.18
C ASP A 307 17.38 -6.11 31.16
N GLN A 308 16.92 -7.33 30.91
CA GLN A 308 16.31 -8.31 31.83
C GLN A 308 15.02 -7.98 32.64
N LYS A 309 14.32 -6.85 32.49
CA LYS A 309 13.05 -6.62 33.25
C LYS A 309 11.79 -6.19 32.49
N ILE A 310 11.87 -5.83 31.21
CA ILE A 310 10.69 -5.53 30.38
C ILE A 310 10.63 -6.57 29.26
N PRO A 311 9.63 -7.48 29.25
CA PRO A 311 9.56 -8.55 28.25
C PRO A 311 9.38 -8.03 26.81
N ASN A 312 8.89 -6.80 26.63
CA ASN A 312 8.46 -6.28 25.33
C ASN A 312 9.20 -4.99 24.91
N SER A 313 10.52 -5.05 24.84
CA SER A 313 11.36 -3.93 24.37
C SER A 313 11.76 -4.08 22.89
N PRO A 314 11.70 -3.01 22.08
CA PRO A 314 12.18 -3.06 20.71
C PRO A 314 13.69 -3.29 20.63
N ILE A 315 14.11 -3.96 19.54
CA ILE A 315 15.51 -4.30 19.25
C ILE A 315 16.05 -3.36 18.18
N ILE A 316 17.20 -2.74 18.46
CA ILE A 316 17.84 -1.83 17.51
C ILE A 316 19.21 -2.39 17.14
N VAL A 317 19.37 -2.75 15.87
CA VAL A 317 20.64 -3.19 15.29
C VAL A 317 21.31 -2.01 14.61
N TYR A 318 22.59 -1.78 14.90
CA TYR A 318 23.36 -0.65 14.37
C TYR A 318 24.81 -1.06 14.08
N ASP A 319 25.57 -0.18 13.43
CA ASP A 319 26.90 -0.50 12.87
C ASP A 319 26.85 -1.70 11.88
N ILE A 320 25.76 -1.79 11.10
CA ILE A 320 25.53 -2.83 10.09
C ILE A 320 25.71 -2.27 8.67
N THR A 321 26.17 -3.09 7.72
CA THR A 321 26.26 -2.68 6.31
C THR A 321 24.91 -2.82 5.60
N PRO A 322 24.54 -1.91 4.67
CA PRO A 322 23.25 -1.96 3.99
C PRO A 322 22.96 -3.29 3.28
N SER A 323 23.99 -3.92 2.69
CA SER A 323 23.88 -5.21 2.00
C SER A 323 23.65 -6.41 2.94
N SER A 324 23.89 -6.24 4.23
CA SER A 324 23.65 -7.29 5.24
C SER A 324 22.23 -7.24 5.78
N ILE A 325 21.47 -6.15 5.57
CA ILE A 325 20.08 -6.09 6.05
C ILE A 325 19.23 -7.00 5.16
N LYS A 326 18.80 -8.12 5.75
CA LYS A 326 17.83 -9.02 5.15
C LYS A 326 16.44 -8.55 5.53
N VAL A 327 15.77 -7.89 4.61
CA VAL A 327 14.34 -7.68 4.74
C VAL A 327 13.66 -8.98 4.36
N ASN A 328 13.34 -9.79 5.35
CA ASN A 328 12.48 -10.95 5.15
C ASN A 328 11.03 -10.52 5.40
N GLY A 329 10.03 -11.21 4.83
CA GLY A 329 8.60 -10.95 5.07
C GLY A 329 8.12 -11.24 6.49
N LYS A 330 9.03 -11.28 7.46
CA LYS A 330 8.79 -11.50 8.89
C LYS A 330 8.66 -10.14 9.57
N SER A 331 7.82 -10.09 10.59
CA SER A 331 7.51 -8.86 11.33
C SER A 331 7.90 -9.01 12.78
N GLY A 332 8.31 -7.90 13.38
CA GLY A 332 8.60 -7.79 14.79
C GLY A 332 9.17 -6.42 15.12
N PRO A 333 9.35 -6.10 16.41
CA PRO A 333 9.79 -4.79 16.87
C PRO A 333 11.32 -4.62 16.70
N VAL A 334 11.83 -4.83 15.49
CA VAL A 334 13.26 -4.77 15.14
C VAL A 334 13.51 -3.65 14.14
N ALA A 335 14.53 -2.83 14.38
CA ALA A 335 14.99 -1.82 13.43
C ALA A 335 16.49 -1.92 13.16
N PHE A 336 16.88 -1.57 11.95
CA PHE A 336 18.26 -1.42 11.51
C PHE A 336 18.58 0.06 11.30
N VAL A 337 19.58 0.56 12.01
CA VAL A 337 20.07 1.94 11.90
C VAL A 337 21.29 1.96 10.99
N LEU A 338 21.19 2.74 9.91
CA LEU A 338 22.24 2.94 8.94
C LEU A 338 22.69 4.39 8.91
N CYS A 339 23.98 4.58 8.66
CA CYS A 339 24.57 5.89 8.52
C CYS A 339 24.63 6.31 7.04
N PHE A 340 24.41 7.60 6.77
CA PHE A 340 24.70 8.22 5.47
C PHE A 340 25.45 9.55 5.66
N ARG A 341 26.21 9.98 4.66
CA ARG A 341 27.02 11.21 4.71
C ARG A 341 26.36 12.39 4.01
N THR A 342 25.64 12.11 2.93
CA THR A 342 25.07 13.15 2.05
C THR A 342 23.61 12.88 1.70
N VAL A 343 22.90 13.92 1.27
CA VAL A 343 21.53 13.82 0.73
C VAL A 343 21.44 12.86 -0.48
N LYS A 344 22.45 12.85 -1.36
CA LYS A 344 22.45 11.92 -2.51
C LYS A 344 22.59 10.47 -2.08
N GLU A 345 23.43 10.23 -1.08
CA GLU A 345 23.62 8.90 -0.50
C GLU A 345 22.35 8.41 0.22
N SER A 346 21.68 9.29 0.98
CA SER A 346 20.44 8.92 1.67
C SER A 346 19.33 8.54 0.70
N VAL A 347 19.16 9.27 -0.42
CA VAL A 347 18.19 8.94 -1.48
C VAL A 347 18.58 7.64 -2.20
N SER A 348 19.88 7.39 -2.41
CA SER A 348 20.36 6.15 -3.03
C SER A 348 20.08 4.92 -2.15
N LEU A 349 20.36 5.03 -0.85
CA LEU A 349 20.04 3.98 0.14
C LEU A 349 18.53 3.76 0.23
N LEU A 350 17.75 4.85 0.27
CA LEU A 350 16.30 4.77 0.29
C LEU A 350 15.77 3.99 -0.93
N THR A 351 16.22 4.36 -2.13
CA THR A 351 15.83 3.68 -3.37
C THR A 351 16.20 2.19 -3.34
N TYR A 352 17.41 1.87 -2.86
CA TYR A 352 17.85 0.49 -2.66
C TYR A 352 16.90 -0.32 -1.77
N PHE A 353 16.47 0.24 -0.64
CA PHE A 353 15.55 -0.44 0.27
C PHE A 353 14.14 -0.55 -0.32
N ILE A 354 13.62 0.52 -0.93
CA ILE A 354 12.31 0.49 -1.61
C ILE A 354 12.29 -0.58 -2.70
N ASP A 355 13.34 -0.67 -3.52
CA ASP A 355 13.45 -1.71 -4.54
C ASP A 355 13.49 -3.11 -3.91
N HIS A 356 14.24 -3.31 -2.81
CA HIS A 356 14.24 -4.59 -2.09
C HIS A 356 12.86 -4.93 -1.51
N PHE A 357 12.19 -3.98 -0.88
CA PHE A 357 10.84 -4.13 -0.34
C PHE A 357 9.83 -4.49 -1.43
N ASN A 358 9.95 -3.88 -2.61
CA ASN A 358 9.09 -4.18 -3.74
C ASN A 358 9.43 -5.52 -4.42
N ASN A 359 10.71 -5.96 -4.41
CA ASN A 359 11.13 -7.25 -4.97
C ASN A 359 10.66 -8.45 -4.13
N HIS A 360 10.30 -8.30 -2.85
CA HIS A 360 9.69 -9.41 -2.10
C HIS A 360 8.22 -9.67 -2.46
N LYS A 361 7.59 -8.80 -3.26
CA LYS A 361 6.21 -8.94 -3.78
C LYS A 361 6.10 -9.92 -4.96
N LEU A 362 7.20 -10.53 -5.39
CA LEU A 362 7.35 -11.27 -6.66
C LEU A 362 6.61 -12.62 -6.75
N ASN A 363 5.95 -13.12 -5.70
CA ASN A 363 5.29 -14.44 -5.77
C ASN A 363 3.77 -14.43 -5.53
N ARG A 364 3.21 -13.38 -4.96
CA ARG A 364 1.76 -13.14 -4.85
C ARG A 364 1.56 -11.63 -4.70
N VAL A 365 0.99 -10.99 -5.72
CA VAL A 365 0.59 -9.59 -5.63
C VAL A 365 -0.48 -9.52 -4.55
N ASN A 366 -0.14 -9.08 -3.33
CA ASN A 366 -1.17 -8.76 -2.35
C ASN A 366 -1.95 -7.56 -2.91
N PRO A 367 -3.25 -7.69 -3.18
CA PRO A 367 -4.03 -6.65 -3.83
C PRO A 367 -4.11 -5.34 -3.06
N THR A 368 -3.78 -5.38 -1.77
CA THR A 368 -3.52 -4.20 -0.94
C THR A 368 -2.04 -3.81 -1.07
N ASN A 369 -1.66 -3.21 -2.21
CA ASN A 369 -0.36 -2.58 -2.33
C ASN A 369 -0.27 -1.42 -1.32
N TYR A 370 0.51 -1.60 -0.25
CA TYR A 370 0.77 -0.53 0.69
C TYR A 370 1.64 0.52 0.03
N GLU A 371 1.16 1.77 0.06
CA GLU A 371 1.91 2.96 -0.32
C GLU A 371 3.19 3.04 0.53
N CYS A 372 4.33 3.32 -0.11
CA CYS A 372 5.58 3.51 0.62
C CYS A 372 5.55 4.86 1.34
N ALA A 373 5.70 4.83 2.66
CA ALA A 373 5.81 6.02 3.49
C ALA A 373 7.26 6.28 3.88
N ILE A 374 7.65 7.54 3.97
CA ILE A 374 8.90 7.94 4.59
C ILE A 374 8.63 9.05 5.60
N ASN A 375 9.42 9.12 6.66
CA ASN A 375 9.37 10.22 7.62
C ASN A 375 10.72 10.91 7.69
N ILE A 376 10.77 12.14 7.19
CA ILE A 376 11.95 12.99 7.12
C ILE A 376 11.99 13.88 8.37
N TRP A 377 13.05 13.72 9.16
CA TRP A 377 13.36 14.58 10.29
C TRP A 377 14.37 15.64 9.86
N GLN A 378 13.86 16.84 9.56
CA GLN A 378 14.59 17.98 9.01
C GLN A 378 13.85 19.27 9.35
N THR A 379 14.57 20.34 9.68
CA THR A 379 13.98 21.65 10.03
C THR A 379 14.15 22.70 8.92
N ASP A 380 15.09 22.52 7.99
CA ASP A 380 15.29 23.39 6.84
C ASP A 380 14.30 23.06 5.72
N SER A 381 13.37 23.98 5.48
CA SER A 381 12.33 23.85 4.47
C SER A 381 12.87 23.72 3.05
N ASN A 382 14.00 24.37 2.72
CA ASN A 382 14.59 24.26 1.39
C ASN A 382 15.12 22.86 1.13
N ILE A 383 15.77 22.26 2.14
CA ILE A 383 16.25 20.87 2.06
C ILE A 383 15.06 19.93 1.93
N ILE A 384 13.97 20.15 2.67
CA ILE A 384 12.75 19.34 2.57
C ILE A 384 12.17 19.40 1.15
N TRP A 385 12.05 20.59 0.56
CA TRP A 385 11.55 20.72 -0.80
C TRP A 385 12.46 20.05 -1.83
N GLN A 386 13.78 20.21 -1.69
CA GLN A 386 14.75 19.53 -2.57
C GLN A 386 14.65 18.01 -2.43
N LEU A 387 14.58 17.49 -1.20
CA LEU A 387 14.38 16.07 -0.93
C LEU A 387 13.08 15.59 -1.54
N PHE A 388 11.97 16.30 -1.30
CA PHE A 388 10.67 15.95 -1.86
C PHE A 388 10.75 15.80 -3.38
N GLN A 389 11.37 16.75 -4.09
CA GLN A 389 11.58 16.68 -5.54
C GLN A 389 12.43 15.48 -5.97
N MET A 390 13.51 15.17 -5.24
CA MET A 390 14.34 13.99 -5.53
C MET A 390 13.58 12.67 -5.29
N LEU A 391 12.68 12.66 -4.31
CA LEU A 391 11.92 11.49 -3.88
C LEU A 391 10.73 11.16 -4.78
N LEU A 392 10.25 12.13 -5.57
CA LEU A 392 9.17 11.90 -6.56
C LEU A 392 9.47 10.72 -7.49
N LEU A 393 10.74 10.41 -7.74
CA LEU A 393 11.16 9.33 -8.65
C LEU A 393 11.56 8.03 -7.92
N SER A 394 11.54 8.02 -6.59
CA SER A 394 12.11 6.93 -5.76
C SER A 394 11.10 5.84 -5.39
N GLY A 395 9.91 5.82 -5.99
CA GLY A 395 8.83 4.88 -5.62
C GLY A 395 8.12 5.22 -4.30
N VAL A 396 8.38 6.39 -3.70
CA VAL A 396 7.73 6.86 -2.47
C VAL A 396 6.40 7.53 -2.77
N ASP A 397 5.34 7.18 -2.03
CA ASP A 397 3.99 7.70 -2.24
C ASP A 397 3.62 8.73 -1.16
N ASN A 398 4.13 8.56 0.06
CA ASN A 398 3.86 9.46 1.18
C ASN A 398 5.15 9.93 1.84
N VAL A 399 5.34 11.25 1.87
CA VAL A 399 6.49 11.89 2.52
C VAL A 399 6.00 12.64 3.73
N PHE A 400 6.34 12.18 4.92
CA PHE A 400 6.08 12.87 6.17
C PHE A 400 7.29 13.71 6.58
N VAL A 401 7.04 14.85 7.21
CA VAL A 401 8.08 15.74 7.73
C VAL A 401 7.82 15.98 9.20
N ASN A 402 8.78 15.57 10.04
CA ASN A 402 8.73 15.70 11.50
C ASN A 402 7.41 15.18 12.11
N ALA A 403 6.86 14.11 11.54
CA ALA A 403 5.58 13.54 12.02
C ALA A 403 5.81 12.58 13.18
N SER A 404 4.94 12.62 14.18
CA SER A 404 4.94 11.57 15.22
C SER A 404 4.45 10.23 14.66
N SER A 405 4.70 9.12 15.37
CA SER A 405 4.30 7.79 14.91
C SER A 405 2.78 7.69 14.80
N ARG A 406 2.07 8.27 15.77
CA ARG A 406 0.60 8.37 15.79
C ARG A 406 0.06 9.19 14.62
N GLN A 407 0.65 10.34 14.32
CA GLN A 407 0.22 11.18 13.19
C GLN A 407 0.40 10.46 11.86
N LEU A 408 1.56 9.82 11.65
CA LEU A 408 1.83 9.06 10.44
C LEU A 408 0.85 7.89 10.32
N ALA A 409 0.70 7.08 11.36
CA ALA A 409 -0.21 5.93 11.34
C ALA A 409 -1.67 6.35 11.10
N ALA A 410 -2.19 7.32 11.86
CA ALA A 410 -3.55 7.84 11.69
C ALA A 410 -3.80 8.38 10.27
N THR A 411 -2.84 9.12 9.71
CA THR A 411 -2.92 9.64 8.33
C THR A 411 -2.97 8.49 7.33
N MET A 412 -2.08 7.51 7.46
CA MET A 412 -2.03 6.36 6.55
C MET A 412 -3.28 5.49 6.64
N TYR A 413 -3.85 5.30 7.84
CA TYR A 413 -5.12 4.59 8.00
C TYR A 413 -6.26 5.33 7.30
N THR A 414 -6.46 6.60 7.65
CA THR A 414 -7.58 7.41 7.11
C THR A 414 -7.48 7.69 5.62
N ARG A 415 -6.26 7.71 5.07
CA ARG A 415 -5.99 7.88 3.64
C ARG A 415 -6.62 6.80 2.75
N LEU A 416 -6.96 5.62 3.30
CA LEU A 416 -7.74 4.62 2.56
C LEU A 416 -9.09 5.16 2.05
N PHE A 417 -9.66 6.17 2.70
CA PHE A 417 -10.85 6.86 2.23
C PHE A 417 -10.58 7.93 1.15
N GLU A 418 -9.32 8.29 0.94
CA GLU A 418 -8.90 9.40 0.06
C GLU A 418 -8.30 8.92 -1.27
N VAL A 419 -7.73 7.71 -1.31
CA VAL A 419 -7.06 7.16 -2.50
C VAL A 419 -7.85 5.99 -3.10
N ASN A 420 -8.03 6.00 -4.43
CA ASN A 420 -8.67 4.91 -5.15
C ASN A 420 -7.75 3.67 -5.18
N GLY A 421 -8.28 2.48 -4.88
CA GLY A 421 -7.52 1.22 -4.83
C GLY A 421 -6.78 0.86 -6.13
N SER A 422 -5.80 -0.04 -6.05
CA SER A 422 -4.96 -0.45 -7.18
C SER A 422 -5.52 -1.67 -7.94
N SER A 423 -5.49 -1.63 -9.28
CA SER A 423 -5.74 -2.82 -10.10
C SER A 423 -4.62 -3.86 -9.94
N CYS A 424 -4.99 -5.13 -9.84
CA CYS A 424 -4.06 -6.26 -9.68
C CYS A 424 -3.97 -7.11 -10.95
N PHE A 425 -2.82 -7.77 -11.12
CA PHE A 425 -2.66 -8.85 -12.10
C PHE A 425 -3.64 -9.99 -11.80
N PRO A 426 -4.07 -10.75 -12.82
CA PRO A 426 -4.78 -12.01 -12.58
C PRO A 426 -3.95 -12.92 -11.66
N SER A 427 -4.61 -13.57 -10.70
CA SER A 427 -4.05 -14.30 -9.56
C SER A 427 -3.27 -15.57 -9.90
N ASP A 428 -3.19 -15.97 -11.17
CA ASP A 428 -2.52 -17.21 -11.60
C ASP A 428 -1.19 -16.92 -12.29
N VAL A 429 -0.21 -16.46 -11.51
CA VAL A 429 1.18 -16.40 -11.97
C VAL A 429 1.88 -17.69 -11.54
N SER A 430 2.15 -18.58 -12.51
CA SER A 430 2.95 -19.78 -12.30
C SER A 430 4.38 -19.44 -11.85
N LYS A 431 4.99 -20.28 -11.00
CA LYS A 431 6.42 -20.17 -10.63
C LYS A 431 7.29 -20.19 -11.89
N THR A 432 7.87 -19.05 -12.27
CA THR A 432 8.77 -18.93 -13.43
C THR A 432 10.24 -18.97 -13.02
N ASN A 433 11.08 -19.34 -13.99
CA ASN A 433 12.53 -19.46 -13.83
C ASN A 433 13.20 -18.10 -14.06
N ASN A 434 13.47 -17.36 -12.97
CA ASN A 434 14.07 -16.01 -12.96
C ASN A 434 15.49 -15.90 -13.56
N ASN A 435 16.04 -17.00 -14.09
CA ASN A 435 17.39 -17.06 -14.68
C ASN A 435 17.39 -17.18 -16.21
N GLY A 436 16.22 -17.19 -16.86
CA GLY A 436 16.08 -17.30 -18.31
C GLY A 436 16.65 -16.11 -19.09
N THR A 437 17.03 -16.32 -20.35
CA THR A 437 17.53 -15.27 -21.27
C THR A 437 16.49 -14.18 -21.50
N LEU A 438 15.22 -14.56 -21.69
CA LEU A 438 14.10 -13.62 -21.87
C LEU A 438 13.89 -12.72 -20.65
N TYR A 439 13.97 -13.28 -19.42
CA TYR A 439 13.88 -12.50 -18.18
C TYR A 439 14.98 -11.43 -18.13
N LYS A 440 16.23 -11.80 -18.42
CA LYS A 440 17.36 -10.85 -18.45
C LYS A 440 17.18 -9.77 -19.51
N THR A 441 16.70 -10.13 -20.69
CA THR A 441 16.45 -9.17 -21.78
C THR A 441 15.34 -8.19 -21.39
N LEU A 442 14.18 -8.67 -20.92
CA LEU A 442 13.08 -7.82 -20.51
C LEU A 442 13.46 -6.92 -19.32
N SER A 443 14.17 -7.47 -18.34
CA SER A 443 14.73 -6.69 -17.22
C SER A 443 15.60 -5.55 -17.73
N THR A 444 16.52 -5.82 -18.66
CA THR A 444 17.38 -4.79 -19.26
C THR A 444 16.58 -3.72 -20.00
N VAL A 445 15.59 -4.11 -20.79
CA VAL A 445 14.72 -3.19 -21.55
C VAL A 445 13.95 -2.27 -20.59
N ILE A 446 13.33 -2.83 -19.56
CA ILE A 446 12.56 -2.09 -18.55
C ILE A 446 13.46 -1.15 -17.74
N SER A 447 14.63 -1.62 -17.31
CA SER A 447 15.61 -0.80 -16.59
C SER A 447 16.14 0.36 -17.45
N THR A 448 16.34 0.12 -18.75
CA THR A 448 16.75 1.17 -19.71
C THR A 448 15.68 2.24 -19.84
N ALA A 449 14.41 1.84 -19.99
CA ALA A 449 13.28 2.76 -20.03
C ALA A 449 13.14 3.56 -18.72
N ARG A 450 13.33 2.90 -17.57
CA ARG A 450 13.33 3.55 -16.25
C ARG A 450 14.43 4.61 -16.14
N ALA A 451 15.66 4.28 -16.52
CA ALA A 451 16.77 5.23 -16.50
C ALA A 451 16.53 6.42 -17.44
N ALA A 452 15.95 6.17 -18.62
CA ALA A 452 15.55 7.21 -19.57
C ALA A 452 14.51 8.16 -18.98
N GLN A 453 13.47 7.61 -18.34
CA GLN A 453 12.44 8.36 -17.64
C GLN A 453 13.04 9.25 -16.54
N VAL A 454 13.88 8.68 -15.67
CA VAL A 454 14.55 9.44 -14.60
C VAL A 454 15.38 10.57 -15.18
N SER A 455 16.20 10.28 -16.20
CA SER A 455 17.00 11.31 -16.87
C SER A 455 16.14 12.41 -17.48
N SER A 456 15.02 12.07 -18.09
CA SER A 456 14.13 13.06 -18.70
C SER A 456 13.41 13.90 -17.66
N MET A 457 12.93 13.28 -16.57
CA MET A 457 12.27 13.99 -15.46
C MET A 457 13.20 14.99 -14.78
N THR A 458 14.48 14.67 -14.60
CA THR A 458 15.46 15.62 -14.02
C THR A 458 15.67 16.88 -14.86
N LYS A 459 15.32 16.86 -16.16
CA LYS A 459 15.41 18.02 -17.05
C LYS A 459 14.15 18.89 -17.03
N GLY A 460 13.07 18.44 -16.40
CA GLY A 460 11.76 19.11 -16.39
C GLY A 460 10.75 18.38 -17.27
N TYR A 461 9.60 18.08 -16.69
CA TYR A 461 8.50 17.35 -17.31
C TYR A 461 7.88 18.12 -18.49
N GLU A 462 7.88 19.45 -18.40
CA GLU A 462 7.37 20.39 -19.39
C GLU A 462 8.11 20.26 -20.72
N LEU A 463 9.37 19.83 -20.71
CA LEU A 463 10.16 19.61 -21.93
C LEU A 463 9.61 18.43 -22.74
N ILE A 464 9.25 17.32 -22.08
CA ILE A 464 8.65 16.16 -22.75
C ILE A 464 7.28 16.55 -23.31
N GLN A 465 6.46 17.24 -22.51
CA GLN A 465 5.15 17.72 -22.96
C GLN A 465 5.27 18.63 -24.18
N SER A 466 6.24 19.55 -24.17
CA SER A 466 6.54 20.43 -25.29
C SER A 466 6.98 19.65 -26.52
N GLU A 467 7.93 18.71 -26.38
CA GLU A 467 8.46 17.88 -27.47
C GLU A 467 7.39 16.98 -28.10
N VAL A 468 6.55 16.36 -27.28
CA VAL A 468 5.42 15.53 -27.71
C VAL A 468 4.33 16.36 -28.41
N SER A 469 4.18 17.63 -28.02
CA SER A 469 3.14 18.54 -28.55
C SER A 469 3.56 19.32 -29.80
N LYS A 470 4.76 19.12 -30.35
CA LYS A 470 5.23 19.87 -31.55
C LYS A 470 4.38 19.53 -32.79
N ASP A 471 4.02 20.58 -33.55
CA ASP A 471 3.02 20.59 -34.64
C ASP A 471 3.46 19.87 -35.92
N GLU A 472 3.54 18.54 -35.88
CA GLU A 472 3.61 17.72 -37.09
C GLU A 472 2.48 16.68 -37.08
N THR A 473 1.61 16.77 -38.08
CA THR A 473 0.48 15.87 -38.33
C THR A 473 0.98 14.45 -38.60
N LEU A 474 1.02 13.61 -37.57
CA LEU A 474 0.98 12.16 -37.77
C LEU A 474 -0.39 11.84 -38.37
N ALA A 475 -0.42 11.14 -39.51
CA ALA A 475 -1.66 10.82 -40.21
C ALA A 475 -2.67 10.15 -39.25
N GLY A 476 -3.77 10.84 -38.95
CA GLY A 476 -4.86 10.34 -38.09
C GLY A 476 -4.82 10.75 -36.61
N VAL A 477 -3.84 11.54 -36.15
CA VAL A 477 -3.77 12.02 -34.75
C VAL A 477 -3.58 13.53 -34.73
N LEU A 478 -4.56 14.27 -34.20
CA LEU A 478 -4.43 15.68 -33.79
C LEU A 478 -4.12 15.69 -32.28
N PRO A 479 -2.83 15.69 -31.86
CA PRO A 479 -2.48 15.28 -30.49
C PRO A 479 -2.70 16.41 -29.46
N LYS A 480 -2.54 17.67 -29.87
CA LYS A 480 -2.32 18.78 -28.93
C LYS A 480 -3.51 19.07 -28.01
N GLU A 481 -4.72 19.16 -28.57
CA GLU A 481 -5.91 19.48 -27.77
C GLU A 481 -6.46 18.26 -27.02
N ASP A 482 -6.47 17.08 -27.64
CA ASP A 482 -7.05 15.87 -27.05
C ASP A 482 -6.20 15.34 -25.90
N VAL A 483 -4.87 15.34 -26.02
CA VAL A 483 -3.92 14.88 -24.99
C VAL A 483 -3.91 15.81 -23.77
N PHE A 484 -3.88 17.12 -23.99
CA PHE A 484 -3.91 18.08 -22.90
C PHE A 484 -5.27 18.08 -22.19
N LYS A 485 -6.39 18.11 -22.93
CA LYS A 485 -7.73 18.02 -22.33
C LYS A 485 -7.92 16.71 -21.58
N TYR A 486 -7.43 15.60 -22.13
CA TYR A 486 -7.41 14.30 -21.46
C TYR A 486 -6.64 14.35 -20.15
N PHE A 487 -5.36 14.78 -20.20
CA PHE A 487 -4.50 14.85 -19.02
C PHE A 487 -5.05 15.78 -17.95
N MET A 488 -5.58 16.96 -18.33
CA MET A 488 -6.19 17.91 -17.41
C MET A 488 -7.48 17.37 -16.79
N ARG A 489 -8.36 16.72 -17.58
CA ARG A 489 -9.58 16.09 -17.07
C ARG A 489 -9.25 14.94 -16.13
N TYR A 490 -8.31 14.08 -16.52
CA TYR A 490 -7.81 12.97 -15.71
C TYR A 490 -7.20 13.44 -14.40
N THR A 491 -6.29 14.42 -14.46
CA THR A 491 -5.66 15.04 -13.29
C THR A 491 -6.70 15.69 -12.36
N SER A 492 -7.67 16.42 -12.92
CA SER A 492 -8.73 17.07 -12.12
C SER A 492 -9.66 16.07 -11.44
N LYS A 493 -9.94 14.93 -12.10
CA LYS A 493 -10.71 13.81 -11.54
C LYS A 493 -9.92 13.12 -10.43
N PHE A 494 -8.65 12.83 -10.68
CA PHE A 494 -7.76 12.12 -9.78
C PHE A 494 -7.39 12.92 -8.51
N LEU A 495 -7.27 14.24 -8.63
CA LEU A 495 -7.05 15.17 -7.52
C LEU A 495 -8.37 15.67 -6.90
N GLY A 496 -9.52 15.13 -7.27
CA GLY A 496 -10.79 15.43 -6.61
C GLY A 496 -11.29 16.87 -6.61
N CYS A 497 -10.73 17.83 -7.39
CA CYS A 497 -11.33 19.16 -7.61
C CYS A 497 -10.62 20.09 -8.63
N SER A 498 -11.42 20.93 -9.31
CA SER A 498 -11.01 22.12 -10.08
C SER A 498 -10.71 23.35 -9.20
N LYS A 499 -10.91 23.24 -7.87
CA LYS A 499 -10.60 24.27 -6.88
C LYS A 499 -10.07 23.62 -5.60
N LYS A 500 -8.77 23.80 -5.34
CA LYS A 500 -8.09 23.62 -4.05
C LYS A 500 -7.99 22.18 -3.51
N LEU A 501 -6.82 21.56 -3.73
CA LEU A 501 -6.21 20.68 -2.73
C LEU A 501 -5.00 21.40 -2.13
N PHE A 502 -5.31 22.47 -1.40
CA PHE A 502 -4.59 22.71 -0.17
C PHE A 502 -5.46 22.07 0.89
N LEU A 503 -4.98 21.03 1.58
CA LEU A 503 -5.53 20.65 2.89
C LEU A 503 -5.15 21.74 3.92
N THR A 504 -5.51 23.00 3.61
CA THR A 504 -5.42 24.18 4.47
C THR A 504 -6.80 24.53 5.01
N ALA A 505 -7.66 23.54 5.24
CA ALA A 505 -8.52 23.68 6.39
C ALA A 505 -7.57 23.46 7.57
N LYS A 506 -7.22 24.54 8.30
CA LYS A 506 -6.78 24.40 9.69
C LYS A 506 -7.89 23.60 10.39
N ARG A 507 -7.81 22.27 10.43
CA ARG A 507 -8.55 21.48 11.40
C ARG A 507 -7.84 21.73 12.71
N GLN A 508 -8.22 22.82 13.38
CA GLN A 508 -7.77 23.11 14.74
C GLN A 508 -8.20 22.01 15.72
N ASP A 509 -9.18 21.19 15.34
CA ASP A 509 -9.85 20.26 16.26
C ASP A 509 -9.32 18.81 16.21
N THR A 510 -8.37 18.47 15.34
CA THR A 510 -7.80 17.10 15.31
C THR A 510 -6.28 17.16 15.19
N LEU A 511 -5.58 16.92 16.30
CA LEU A 511 -4.10 16.88 16.45
C LEU A 511 -3.37 15.86 15.54
N LEU A 512 -4.10 15.07 14.76
CA LEU A 512 -3.61 13.84 14.12
C LEU A 512 -3.17 14.00 12.67
N ILE A 513 -3.73 14.97 11.91
CA ILE A 513 -3.50 15.04 10.46
C ILE A 513 -2.59 16.24 10.11
N PRO A 514 -1.39 16.00 9.55
CA PRO A 514 -0.46 17.04 9.10
C PRO A 514 -0.97 17.80 7.87
N VAL A 515 -0.45 19.01 7.63
CA VAL A 515 -0.75 19.81 6.43
C VAL A 515 -0.20 19.10 5.21
N ALA A 516 -1.03 18.87 4.19
CA ALA A 516 -0.63 18.10 3.02
C ALA A 516 -0.45 18.97 1.76
N HIS A 517 0.60 18.70 1.02
CA HIS A 517 0.81 19.13 -0.37
C HIS A 517 0.77 17.90 -1.27
N LEU A 518 -0.22 17.86 -2.17
CA LEU A 518 -0.42 16.76 -3.10
C LEU A 518 0.08 17.14 -4.49
N CYS A 519 0.87 16.26 -5.09
CA CYS A 519 1.32 16.37 -6.47
C CYS A 519 1.08 15.06 -7.21
N ILE A 520 1.11 15.14 -8.54
CA ILE A 520 1.05 13.97 -9.41
C ILE A 520 2.46 13.68 -9.92
N LYS A 521 2.86 12.40 -9.87
CA LYS A 521 4.05 11.89 -10.56
C LYS A 521 3.69 10.87 -11.64
N PRO A 522 4.56 10.66 -12.64
CA PRO A 522 4.48 9.49 -13.51
C PRO A 522 4.60 8.19 -12.70
N THR A 523 3.83 7.18 -13.07
CA THR A 523 3.78 5.86 -12.41
C THR A 523 5.04 5.02 -12.60
N GLY A 524 5.77 5.23 -13.69
CA GLY A 524 6.94 4.42 -14.08
C GLY A 524 6.86 3.99 -15.54
N PRO A 525 7.82 3.20 -16.05
CA PRO A 525 7.74 2.71 -17.42
C PRO A 525 6.47 1.87 -17.61
N ILE A 526 5.60 2.29 -18.54
CA ILE A 526 4.39 1.56 -18.88
C ILE A 526 4.72 0.55 -19.99
N VAL A 527 4.52 -0.72 -19.71
CA VAL A 527 4.70 -1.85 -20.62
C VAL A 527 3.39 -2.12 -21.35
N LEU A 528 3.37 -1.91 -22.67
CA LEU A 528 2.26 -2.29 -23.53
C LEU A 528 2.59 -3.63 -24.20
N VAL A 529 1.86 -4.69 -23.84
CA VAL A 529 1.88 -5.97 -24.54
C VAL A 529 0.86 -5.89 -25.67
N ILE A 530 1.35 -5.95 -26.91
CA ILE A 530 0.55 -5.73 -28.11
C ILE A 530 0.64 -6.96 -29.01
N ASN A 531 -0.49 -7.59 -29.29
CA ASN A 531 -0.58 -8.56 -30.38
C ASN A 531 -0.58 -7.84 -31.72
N CYS A 532 0.44 -8.12 -32.53
CA CYS A 532 0.65 -7.46 -33.82
C CYS A 532 -0.49 -7.69 -34.80
N LYS A 533 -1.30 -8.75 -34.63
CA LYS A 533 -2.55 -8.94 -35.40
C LYS A 533 -3.51 -7.77 -35.25
N LEU A 534 -3.60 -7.17 -34.06
CA LEU A 534 -4.50 -6.05 -33.79
C LEU A 534 -4.10 -4.78 -34.53
N LEU A 535 -2.80 -4.61 -34.80
CA LEU A 535 -2.27 -3.44 -35.51
C LEU A 535 -2.61 -3.43 -37.01
N SER A 536 -3.13 -4.54 -37.55
CA SER A 536 -3.61 -4.60 -38.93
C SER A 536 -4.81 -3.69 -39.19
N GLU A 537 -5.61 -3.39 -38.15
CA GLU A 537 -6.71 -2.44 -38.23
C GLU A 537 -6.22 -1.00 -37.97
N PRO A 538 -6.44 -0.04 -38.90
CA PRO A 538 -5.98 1.34 -38.73
C PRO A 538 -6.50 2.04 -37.47
N LYS A 539 -7.71 1.68 -37.01
CA LYS A 539 -8.31 2.24 -35.78
C LYS A 539 -7.52 1.83 -34.53
N ASN A 540 -7.10 0.56 -34.44
CA ASN A 540 -6.33 0.03 -33.32
C ASN A 540 -4.89 0.57 -33.35
N CYS A 541 -4.30 0.72 -34.54
CA CYS A 541 -3.00 1.38 -34.69
C CYS A 541 -3.05 2.84 -34.21
N THR A 542 -4.08 3.59 -34.61
CA THR A 542 -4.30 4.98 -34.15
C THR A 542 -4.52 5.04 -32.64
N PHE A 543 -5.28 4.08 -32.09
CA PHE A 543 -5.51 3.95 -30.66
C PHE A 543 -4.20 3.77 -29.89
N VAL A 544 -3.37 2.81 -30.28
CA VAL A 544 -2.12 2.51 -29.58
C VAL A 544 -1.17 3.71 -29.65
N LEU A 545 -1.11 4.41 -30.79
CA LEU A 545 -0.32 5.63 -30.92
C LEU A 545 -0.83 6.75 -29.98
N LYS A 546 -2.15 6.95 -29.86
CA LYS A 546 -2.73 7.89 -28.88
C LYS A 546 -2.36 7.51 -27.45
N LEU A 547 -2.41 6.22 -27.12
CA LEU A 547 -2.03 5.73 -25.80
C LEU A 547 -0.55 6.00 -25.50
N VAL A 548 0.36 5.71 -26.45
CA VAL A 548 1.79 6.05 -26.35
C VAL A 548 1.97 7.54 -26.08
N PHE A 549 1.21 8.40 -26.76
CA PHE A 549 1.25 9.84 -26.51
C PHE A 549 0.75 10.24 -25.12
N PHE A 550 -0.37 9.69 -24.64
CA PHE A 550 -0.86 9.98 -23.30
C PHE A 550 0.15 9.54 -22.23
N ILE A 551 0.79 8.38 -22.40
CA ILE A 551 1.80 7.85 -21.47
C ILE A 551 3.03 8.77 -21.41
N LEU A 552 3.57 9.15 -22.56
CA LEU A 552 4.71 10.07 -22.66
C LEU A 552 4.38 11.47 -22.15
N PHE A 553 3.18 11.95 -22.47
CA PHE A 553 2.68 13.25 -22.00
C PHE A 553 2.51 13.26 -20.49
N ALA A 554 2.15 12.12 -19.89
CA ALA A 554 2.13 11.86 -18.46
C ALA A 554 3.54 11.62 -17.86
N GLY A 555 4.62 11.73 -18.66
CA GLY A 555 6.04 11.68 -18.26
C GLY A 555 6.57 10.29 -17.96
N ASN A 556 5.84 9.25 -18.36
CA ASN A 556 6.29 7.88 -18.24
C ASN A 556 7.10 7.49 -19.48
N ALA A 557 8.07 6.58 -19.30
CA ALA A 557 8.60 5.84 -20.44
C ALA A 557 7.60 4.77 -20.93
N VAL A 558 7.74 4.34 -22.18
CA VAL A 558 6.91 3.31 -22.81
C VAL A 558 7.78 2.13 -23.20
N VAL A 559 7.38 0.92 -22.83
CA VAL A 559 7.97 -0.33 -23.31
C VAL A 559 6.94 -1.05 -24.16
N LEU A 560 7.16 -1.11 -25.48
CA LEU A 560 6.30 -1.81 -26.41
C LEU A 560 6.80 -3.26 -26.58
N LEU A 561 6.01 -4.22 -26.11
CA LEU A 561 6.27 -5.65 -26.28
C LEU A 561 5.36 -6.20 -27.37
N LEU A 562 5.93 -6.48 -28.52
CA LEU A 562 5.23 -6.95 -29.71
C LEU A 562 5.17 -8.48 -29.72
N THR A 563 3.97 -9.06 -29.82
CA THR A 563 3.75 -10.52 -29.88
C THR A 563 3.09 -10.94 -31.21
N ASN A 564 3.27 -12.20 -31.62
CA ASN A 564 2.69 -12.77 -32.85
C ASN A 564 3.09 -12.05 -34.15
N ASN A 565 4.41 -11.84 -34.33
CA ASN A 565 5.01 -11.06 -35.42
C ASN A 565 4.97 -11.69 -36.83
N ASP A 566 4.31 -12.84 -37.01
CA ASP A 566 4.29 -13.56 -38.30
C ASP A 566 3.43 -12.86 -39.39
N LEU A 567 2.83 -11.70 -39.11
CA LEU A 567 1.91 -11.01 -40.03
C LEU A 567 2.37 -9.59 -40.38
N ILE A 568 2.56 -9.40 -41.70
CA ILE A 568 3.04 -8.19 -42.37
C ILE A 568 2.02 -7.04 -42.19
N GLY A 569 2.20 -6.22 -41.15
CA GLY A 569 1.40 -5.00 -40.89
C GLY A 569 2.09 -3.92 -40.04
N GLU A 570 3.24 -4.24 -39.44
CA GLU A 570 3.87 -3.40 -38.40
C GLU A 570 4.71 -2.22 -38.92
N LYS A 571 5.11 -2.21 -40.20
CA LYS A 571 6.07 -1.21 -40.72
C LYS A 571 5.61 0.22 -40.48
N ASN A 572 4.35 0.52 -40.77
CA ASN A 572 3.79 1.87 -40.60
C ASN A 572 3.74 2.28 -39.10
N PHE A 573 3.36 1.35 -38.21
CA PHE A 573 3.35 1.61 -36.77
C PHE A 573 4.77 1.86 -36.24
N LEU A 574 5.72 0.97 -36.53
CA LEU A 574 7.12 1.10 -36.11
C LEU A 574 7.80 2.35 -36.69
N ASP A 575 7.48 2.73 -37.92
CA ASP A 575 7.99 3.96 -38.53
C ASP A 575 7.45 5.21 -37.82
N ASN A 576 6.19 5.20 -37.39
CA ASN A 576 5.63 6.26 -36.55
C ASN A 576 6.29 6.30 -35.17
N ILE A 577 6.53 5.14 -34.53
CA ILE A 577 7.28 5.08 -33.27
C ILE A 577 8.70 5.63 -33.44
N LYS A 578 9.42 5.26 -34.50
CA LYS A 578 10.76 5.80 -34.78
C LYS A 578 10.75 7.31 -35.01
N LYS A 579 9.72 7.84 -35.66
CA LYS A 579 9.54 9.29 -35.81
C LYS A 579 9.37 9.97 -34.44
N ILE A 580 8.57 9.39 -33.55
CA ILE A 580 8.40 9.90 -32.18
C ILE A 580 9.72 9.83 -31.41
N GLN A 581 10.42 8.69 -31.44
CA GLN A 581 11.72 8.51 -30.78
C GLN A 581 12.72 9.60 -31.20
N LYS A 582 12.81 9.91 -32.51
CA LYS A 582 13.72 10.95 -33.02
C LYS A 582 13.40 12.37 -32.52
N ARG A 583 12.16 12.63 -32.12
CA ARG A 583 11.73 13.94 -31.59
C ARG A 583 12.09 14.12 -30.12
N LEU A 584 12.11 13.02 -29.37
CA LEU A 584 12.40 13.02 -27.94
C LEU A 584 13.89 13.29 -27.70
N SER A 585 14.19 14.12 -26.72
CA SER A 585 15.57 14.36 -26.26
C SER A 585 16.25 13.10 -25.70
N VAL A 586 15.47 12.08 -25.33
CA VAL A 586 15.93 10.77 -24.86
C VAL A 586 15.16 9.68 -25.62
N THR A 587 15.78 9.09 -26.65
CA THR A 587 15.14 8.10 -27.53
C THR A 587 14.68 6.84 -26.79
N SER A 588 15.38 6.46 -25.72
CA SER A 588 15.06 5.33 -24.83
C SER A 588 13.82 5.54 -23.96
N LEU A 589 13.15 6.70 -24.03
CA LEU A 589 11.81 6.87 -23.47
C LEU A 589 10.78 5.97 -24.15
N ILE A 590 11.06 5.50 -25.37
CA ILE A 590 10.28 4.43 -25.99
C ILE A 590 11.23 3.28 -26.28
N CYS A 591 11.04 2.14 -25.61
CA CYS A 591 11.74 0.91 -25.92
C CYS A 591 10.80 -0.03 -26.68
N VAL A 592 11.30 -0.68 -27.72
CA VAL A 592 10.53 -1.68 -28.49
C VAL A 592 11.24 -3.01 -28.40
N HIS A 593 10.52 -4.05 -28.04
CA HIS A 593 11.03 -5.41 -28.00
C HIS A 593 10.04 -6.37 -28.64
N ILE A 594 10.56 -7.32 -29.41
CA ILE A 594 9.76 -8.34 -30.10
C ILE A 594 9.84 -9.62 -29.29
N CYS A 595 8.70 -10.11 -28.84
CA CYS A 595 8.53 -11.29 -28.02
C CYS A 595 8.08 -12.48 -28.89
N THR A 596 8.82 -13.58 -28.82
CA THR A 596 8.49 -14.84 -29.52
C THR A 596 7.89 -15.90 -28.58
N CYS A 597 7.54 -15.54 -27.35
CA CYS A 597 7.02 -16.45 -26.32
C CYS A 597 5.48 -16.36 -26.21
N PRO A 598 4.83 -17.41 -25.66
CA PRO A 598 3.42 -17.34 -25.29
C PRO A 598 3.13 -16.21 -24.29
N ILE A 599 1.96 -15.58 -24.42
CA ILE A 599 1.51 -14.49 -23.54
C ILE A 599 1.47 -14.91 -22.06
N THR A 600 1.18 -16.17 -21.76
CA THR A 600 1.16 -16.70 -20.39
C THR A 600 2.55 -16.66 -19.75
N GLU A 601 3.58 -17.06 -20.50
CA GLU A 601 4.98 -16.97 -20.06
C GLU A 601 5.42 -15.52 -19.91
N LEU A 602 5.04 -14.66 -20.87
CA LEU A 602 5.35 -13.24 -20.84
C LEU A 602 4.73 -12.54 -19.62
N ASN A 603 3.44 -12.75 -19.36
CA ASN A 603 2.74 -12.20 -18.20
C ASN A 603 3.39 -12.65 -16.89
N SER A 604 3.86 -13.90 -16.83
CA SER A 604 4.57 -14.41 -15.64
C SER A 604 5.96 -13.81 -15.44
N ILE A 605 6.67 -13.50 -16.52
CA ILE A 605 7.94 -12.76 -16.43
C ILE A 605 7.66 -11.30 -16.03
N LEU A 606 6.64 -10.67 -16.59
CA LEU A 606 6.29 -9.27 -16.32
C LEU A 606 5.77 -9.07 -14.90
N SER A 607 5.00 -10.01 -14.35
CA SER A 607 4.65 -9.97 -12.93
C SER A 607 5.89 -10.01 -12.02
N ASN A 608 7.03 -10.51 -12.53
CA ASN A 608 8.28 -10.54 -11.79
C ASN A 608 9.20 -9.33 -12.05
N LEU A 609 8.85 -8.44 -12.98
CA LEU A 609 9.71 -7.31 -13.38
C LEU A 609 9.02 -5.96 -13.23
N CYS A 610 7.68 -5.95 -13.21
CA CYS A 610 6.86 -4.76 -13.29
C CYS A 610 5.79 -4.76 -12.22
N GLU A 611 5.36 -3.57 -11.82
CA GLU A 611 4.16 -3.44 -11.01
C GLU A 611 2.91 -3.73 -11.86
N PRO A 612 1.84 -4.32 -11.28
CA PRO A 612 0.59 -4.60 -11.97
C PRO A 612 0.02 -3.46 -12.81
N LEU A 613 0.04 -2.25 -12.25
CA LEU A 613 -0.50 -1.04 -12.87
C LEU A 613 0.31 -0.55 -14.08
N THR A 614 1.53 -1.07 -14.26
CA THR A 614 2.43 -0.65 -15.33
C THR A 614 2.36 -1.56 -16.55
N VAL A 615 1.66 -2.70 -16.51
CA VAL A 615 1.61 -3.66 -17.62
C VAL A 615 0.22 -3.75 -18.20
N LEU A 616 0.09 -3.39 -19.48
CA LEU A 616 -1.17 -3.34 -20.20
C LEU A 616 -1.17 -4.39 -21.30
N ASN A 617 -2.08 -5.35 -21.19
CA ASN A 617 -2.29 -6.32 -22.25
C ASN A 617 -3.40 -5.84 -23.20
N MET A 618 -3.02 -5.53 -24.42
CA MET A 618 -3.90 -4.98 -25.45
C MET A 618 -4.78 -6.04 -26.13
N ASP A 619 -4.70 -7.31 -25.70
CA ASP A 619 -5.44 -8.43 -26.28
C ASP A 619 -6.93 -8.47 -25.87
N CYS A 620 -7.33 -7.68 -24.86
CA CYS A 620 -8.73 -7.55 -24.46
C CYS A 620 -9.49 -6.59 -25.39
N VAL A 621 -10.42 -7.14 -26.17
CA VAL A 621 -11.27 -6.42 -27.14
C VAL A 621 -12.03 -5.23 -26.50
N ASP A 622 -12.35 -5.33 -25.21
CA ASP A 622 -13.06 -4.29 -24.44
C ASP A 622 -12.27 -2.96 -24.33
N VAL A 623 -10.94 -2.99 -24.52
CA VAL A 623 -10.08 -1.80 -24.47
C VAL A 623 -10.34 -0.84 -25.66
N PHE A 624 -10.87 -1.35 -26.78
CA PHE A 624 -11.11 -0.57 -28.01
C PHE A 624 -12.53 0.02 -28.11
N THR A 625 -13.28 0.06 -27.02
CA THR A 625 -14.65 0.63 -26.99
C THR A 625 -14.65 2.18 -27.08
N LYS A 626 -15.81 2.78 -27.40
CA LYS A 626 -15.93 4.16 -27.91
C LYS A 626 -15.54 5.28 -26.93
N ASP A 627 -15.40 5.02 -25.63
CA ASP A 627 -15.11 6.06 -24.62
C ASP A 627 -13.68 5.96 -24.07
N LEU A 628 -12.72 6.21 -24.96
CA LEU A 628 -11.28 6.13 -24.71
C LEU A 628 -10.83 6.88 -23.44
N PRO A 629 -11.26 8.14 -23.20
CA PRO A 629 -10.84 8.86 -22.00
C PRO A 629 -11.30 8.20 -20.70
N ASN A 630 -12.56 7.79 -20.63
CA ASN A 630 -13.11 7.20 -19.41
C ASN A 630 -12.57 5.77 -19.22
N HIS A 631 -12.35 5.00 -20.28
CA HIS A 631 -11.70 3.70 -20.15
C HIS A 631 -10.22 3.80 -19.78
N ILE A 632 -9.45 4.76 -20.32
CA ILE A 632 -8.05 4.95 -19.93
C ILE A 632 -7.94 5.42 -18.49
N SER A 633 -8.83 6.33 -18.05
CA SER A 633 -8.84 6.77 -16.64
C SER A 633 -9.19 5.66 -15.66
N ASN A 634 -10.04 4.72 -16.09
CA ASN A 634 -10.57 3.65 -15.26
C ASN A 634 -9.69 2.39 -15.31
N LEU A 635 -8.90 2.20 -16.36
CA LEU A 635 -8.03 1.01 -16.49
C LEU A 635 -6.58 1.30 -16.14
N PHE A 636 -6.12 2.56 -16.25
CA PHE A 636 -4.70 2.89 -16.21
C PHE A 636 -4.39 4.06 -15.28
N CYS A 637 -3.52 3.82 -14.30
CA CYS A 637 -2.89 4.90 -13.54
C CYS A 637 -1.66 5.38 -14.29
N LEU A 638 -1.82 6.31 -15.24
CA LEU A 638 -0.68 7.00 -15.89
C LEU A 638 0.08 7.88 -14.90
N SER A 639 -0.57 8.19 -13.79
CA SER A 639 -0.08 9.06 -12.76
C SER A 639 -0.40 8.49 -11.39
N LYS A 640 0.47 8.73 -10.42
CA LYS A 640 0.26 8.39 -9.01
C LYS A 640 0.31 9.65 -8.14
N PRO A 641 -0.49 9.71 -7.06
CA PRO A 641 -0.44 10.80 -6.12
C PRO A 641 0.82 10.66 -5.26
N VAL A 642 1.57 11.73 -5.06
CA VAL A 642 2.56 11.82 -3.99
C VAL A 642 2.19 12.95 -3.07
N THR A 643 2.11 12.65 -1.79
CA THR A 643 1.68 13.62 -0.78
C THR A 643 2.81 13.91 0.18
N LEU A 644 3.15 15.18 0.30
CA LEU A 644 4.02 15.72 1.34
C LEU A 644 3.16 16.15 2.52
N TYR A 645 3.33 15.49 3.66
CA TYR A 645 2.69 15.76 4.92
C TYR A 645 3.64 16.50 5.86
N TRP A 646 3.26 17.70 6.25
CA TRP A 646 4.04 18.58 7.12
C TRP A 646 3.40 18.71 8.50
N SER A 647 4.13 18.35 9.55
CA SER A 647 3.65 18.48 10.92
C SER A 647 3.35 19.94 11.29
N THR A 648 2.17 20.21 11.84
CA THR A 648 1.61 21.55 12.12
C THR A 648 2.41 22.40 13.11
N GLY A 649 3.42 21.84 13.77
CA GLY A 649 4.32 22.53 14.70
C GLY A 649 5.53 23.23 14.06
N CYS A 650 5.73 23.11 12.75
CA CYS A 650 6.85 23.74 12.03
C CYS A 650 6.33 24.86 11.10
N ASN A 651 7.07 25.97 10.98
CA ASN A 651 6.73 27.09 10.09
C ASN A 651 6.76 26.62 8.63
N VAL A 652 5.58 26.33 8.07
CA VAL A 652 5.41 25.85 6.69
C VAL A 652 5.68 26.95 5.65
N PHE A 653 5.61 28.22 6.05
CA PHE A 653 5.77 29.39 5.18
C PHE A 653 6.39 30.55 5.97
N SER A 654 7.72 30.64 6.00
CA SER A 654 8.44 31.85 6.42
C SER A 654 9.25 32.39 5.25
#